data_AF-Q177Q3-F1
#
_entry.id   AF-Q177Q3-F1
#
_cell.length_a   1.000
_cell.length_b   1.000
_cell.length_c   1.000
_cell.angle_alpha   90.00
_cell.angle_beta   90.00
_cell.angle_gamma   90.00
#
_symmetry.space_group_name_H-M   'P 1'
#
loop_
_entity.id
_entity.type
_entity.pdbx_description
1 polymer ?
#
loop_
_entity_poly.entity_id
_entity_poly.type
_entity_poly.pdbx_seq_one_letter_code
_entity_poly.pdbx_strand_id
1 'polypeptide(L)'
;MSNLDDQYNTFMEELEQKPDVRQLGFLHEDIDDDDPMRDVRAMAEAERRNNRRMRNPAALAPRAMDQSEGHERMEMDADGPITELNPNDMNRKVLVMKSGEMEIALEPEKALVYTCFNTTYDRASLNRADVWHQIMVHHDGKYRKEEILDALFTVISTDDFYPVAYREHTNIDYFLVRLCSKALVKLFDKNLKLPMPGSSDPLKLTVKLNIAKYIQGQIYPNGKIFSAVAERCDNAGLYGFSNMLNLDCFRNHGDFEELSVFLGNRAHLELVCSSINRLDEIRAKINAIKLTNNSIAHISPLVAIKDLPIQTLDLRFNRIKHPASLRPLKGCNINELYIEGNGIVDVPGYMDVLKEYFPKIIKIDRTFLGAKPRKQQKVVAAANRIGGDDEVEVTSTAGEVFASINGVVRNASDFKKYKFNTKWHQVVVSHDGRYDKAEILENLFTVLDGFDFYPCYYRTYSKQDEFFVINCYEALAFLVQSKLALKMKSSSEYISIVLKMDMAEFKDGQVVVEEKLNFALQCQFNDRCLDLCNFQQVLDRIKFVDFSVKSTRTLSTILTLAGRKYGVACLILRLRHNGIRNLGALSSLISYPKLIALDLRFNDIRTFDDLQGVIKNKIKEVFLDNNPVCNAAETGVEYIRKVRTFFPAMEKLDGIPLLDNGNVNFSQNFICTPEAYKFTESFVKHYFSIYDSFQRSSLKDLYHPKAQFSMTSNFSQSKTMDSHQVRLNAYQGKSRNLLRLANIDRAISSLVVGSERIANVLVSFPKTEHDFYSFRVDTPIFRPECVVITVHGAFKEMANSLLSDDFVLGFTRTFYIQPCAKGLGIFEKAIEFKIYNDLFHMYNLTTYGRENVFKHHDEPEVADPFVPHSEERENTIIVFQELTRLNRKWCMRCLEESSWNLKVALNIFLKLYEEDRIPENGFDTTLGQKR
;
A
#
# COMPACT_ATOMS: atom_id res chain seq x y z
N MET A 1 39.23 -34.60 14.30
CA MET A 1 39.18 -35.41 15.54
C MET A 1 40.56 -35.30 16.16
N SER A 2 40.79 -34.64 17.30
CA SER A 2 39.88 -34.21 18.38
C SER A 2 40.41 -32.91 19.01
N ASN A 3 39.71 -31.77 18.86
CA ASN A 3 40.06 -30.52 19.56
C ASN A 3 38.95 -29.44 19.54
N LEU A 4 37.69 -29.86 19.46
CA LEU A 4 36.51 -28.96 19.38
C LEU A 4 35.47 -29.27 20.46
N ASP A 5 35.38 -30.53 20.92
CA ASP A 5 34.47 -30.94 21.99
C ASP A 5 34.95 -30.45 23.38
N ASP A 6 36.26 -30.37 23.61
CA ASP A 6 36.85 -29.95 24.91
C ASP A 6 36.63 -28.45 25.22
N GLN A 7 36.52 -27.60 24.19
CA GLN A 7 36.18 -26.18 24.37
C GLN A 7 34.69 -25.96 24.68
N TYR A 8 33.81 -26.88 24.23
CA TYR A 8 32.38 -26.79 24.51
C TYR A 8 32.04 -27.21 25.95
N ASN A 9 32.66 -28.27 26.46
CA ASN A 9 32.41 -28.76 27.82
C ASN A 9 32.92 -27.78 28.89
N THR A 10 34.11 -27.19 28.70
CA THR A 10 34.67 -26.18 29.63
C THR A 10 33.75 -24.97 29.81
N PHE A 11 33.03 -24.55 28.76
CA PHE A 11 32.09 -23.42 28.83
C PHE A 11 30.79 -23.75 29.58
N MET A 12 30.38 -25.03 29.62
CA MET A 12 29.18 -25.46 30.33
C MET A 12 29.43 -25.61 31.84
N GLU A 13 30.61 -26.07 32.27
CA GLU A 13 30.96 -26.20 33.69
C GLU A 13 31.08 -24.83 34.42
N GLU A 14 31.50 -23.77 33.73
CA GLU A 14 31.54 -22.41 34.32
C GLU A 14 30.16 -21.78 34.56
N LEU A 15 29.12 -22.27 33.87
CA LEU A 15 27.75 -21.75 33.96
C LEU A 15 26.95 -22.34 35.14
N GLU A 16 27.34 -23.50 35.68
CA GLU A 16 26.65 -24.16 36.80
C GLU A 16 27.13 -23.71 38.20
N GLN A 17 28.18 -22.87 38.30
CA GLN A 17 28.83 -22.52 39.58
C GLN A 17 28.53 -21.10 40.13
N LYS A 18 27.29 -20.60 40.03
CA LYS A 18 26.87 -19.40 40.79
C LYS A 18 25.56 -19.61 41.56
N PRO A 19 25.52 -19.31 42.87
CA PRO A 19 24.40 -19.70 43.73
C PRO A 19 23.16 -18.83 43.55
N ASP A 20 21.99 -19.46 43.73
CA ASP A 20 20.67 -18.84 43.66
C ASP A 20 20.39 -17.97 44.90
N VAL A 21 20.40 -16.64 44.72
CA VAL A 21 20.10 -15.68 45.79
C VAL A 21 18.61 -15.32 45.80
N ARG A 22 17.78 -16.31 46.10
CA ARG A 22 16.35 -16.14 46.42
C ARG A 22 15.96 -16.81 47.75
N GLN A 23 16.75 -16.57 48.80
CA GLN A 23 16.33 -16.83 50.18
C GLN A 23 17.24 -16.09 51.17
N LEU A 24 16.70 -15.08 51.85
CA LEU A 24 16.72 -14.91 53.32
C LEU A 24 16.05 -13.57 53.70
N GLY A 25 15.51 -13.49 54.93
CA GLY A 25 14.57 -12.46 55.35
C GLY A 25 15.19 -11.20 55.97
N PHE A 26 14.33 -10.20 56.19
CA PHE A 26 14.62 -8.92 56.85
C PHE A 26 15.08 -9.04 58.30
N LEU A 27 15.94 -8.11 58.73
CA LEU A 27 15.97 -7.55 60.09
C LEU A 27 16.39 -6.05 60.00
N HIS A 28 15.89 -5.24 60.92
CA HIS A 28 16.01 -3.76 60.96
C HIS A 28 17.28 -3.27 61.68
N GLU A 29 17.79 -2.10 61.29
CA GLU A 29 18.27 -1.05 62.22
C GLU A 29 18.47 0.31 61.49
N ASP A 30 17.52 1.23 61.73
CA ASP A 30 17.54 2.71 61.74
C ASP A 30 18.90 3.42 61.50
N ILE A 31 19.10 4.23 60.44
CA ILE A 31 18.94 5.72 60.30
C ILE A 31 19.91 6.17 59.16
N ASP A 32 19.81 7.28 58.39
CA ASP A 32 19.14 8.60 58.50
C ASP A 32 18.57 9.10 57.12
N ASP A 33 18.13 10.36 57.02
CA ASP A 33 17.59 11.02 55.81
C ASP A 33 18.64 11.41 54.72
N ASP A 34 18.54 10.82 53.51
CA ASP A 34 18.68 11.49 52.19
C ASP A 34 18.48 10.47 51.01
N ASP A 35 17.25 10.33 50.47
CA ASP A 35 16.97 9.50 49.27
C ASP A 35 16.61 10.35 48.04
N PRO A 36 17.56 10.65 47.13
CA PRO A 36 17.32 11.46 45.93
C PRO A 36 16.48 10.74 44.86
N MET A 37 16.10 9.47 45.06
CA MET A 37 15.23 8.72 44.15
C MET A 37 13.76 8.70 44.59
N ARG A 38 13.38 9.42 45.66
CA ARG A 38 11.99 9.50 46.15
C ARG A 38 11.00 9.94 45.05
N ASP A 39 11.33 10.98 44.30
CA ASP A 39 10.47 11.48 43.20
C ASP A 39 10.45 10.53 42.00
N VAL A 40 11.55 9.83 41.72
CA VAL A 40 11.62 8.84 40.63
C VAL A 40 10.80 7.59 40.97
N ARG A 41 10.80 7.17 42.25
CA ARG A 41 9.90 6.10 42.72
C ARG A 41 8.44 6.56 42.74
N ALA A 42 8.15 7.80 43.12
CA ALA A 42 6.80 8.36 43.03
C ALA A 42 6.28 8.41 41.58
N MET A 43 7.13 8.79 40.61
CA MET A 43 6.81 8.72 39.18
C MET A 43 6.61 7.27 38.71
N ALA A 44 7.49 6.34 39.07
CA ALA A 44 7.37 4.93 38.69
C ALA A 44 6.13 4.24 39.32
N GLU A 45 5.70 4.68 40.51
CA GLU A 45 4.44 4.23 41.14
C GLU A 45 3.21 4.87 40.51
N ALA A 46 3.28 6.14 40.09
CA ALA A 46 2.22 6.78 39.30
C ALA A 46 2.06 6.09 37.93
N GLU A 47 3.16 5.75 37.27
CA GLU A 47 3.18 5.02 36.00
C GLU A 47 2.68 3.57 36.17
N ARG A 48 3.07 2.87 37.24
CA ARG A 48 2.50 1.55 37.60
C ARG A 48 1.02 1.62 37.99
N ARG A 49 0.54 2.72 38.59
CA ARG A 49 -0.89 2.98 38.82
C ARG A 49 -1.65 3.21 37.51
N ASN A 50 -1.09 3.97 36.56
CA ASN A 50 -1.67 4.13 35.22
C ASN A 50 -1.72 2.80 34.44
N ASN A 51 -0.64 2.03 34.45
CA ASN A 51 -0.57 0.73 33.77
C ASN A 51 -1.48 -0.34 34.42
N ARG A 52 -1.80 -0.22 35.72
CA ARG A 52 -2.87 -1.05 36.34
C ARG A 52 -4.29 -0.57 35.99
N ARG A 53 -4.52 0.73 35.76
CA ARG A 53 -5.81 1.27 35.31
C ARG A 53 -6.15 0.87 33.88
N MET A 54 -5.16 0.74 33.00
CA MET A 54 -5.31 0.29 31.60
C MET A 54 -5.72 -1.19 31.44
N ARG A 55 -5.82 -1.99 32.51
CA ARG A 55 -6.07 -3.45 32.43
C ARG A 55 -7.42 -3.94 32.99
N ASN A 56 -8.34 -3.06 33.41
CA ASN A 56 -9.68 -3.49 33.86
C ASN A 56 -10.76 -2.40 33.65
N PRO A 57 -11.53 -2.41 32.56
CA PRO A 57 -12.56 -1.41 32.26
C PRO A 57 -13.92 -1.76 32.89
N ALA A 58 -13.98 -1.93 34.22
CA ALA A 58 -15.21 -2.31 34.90
C ALA A 58 -15.28 -1.90 36.39
N ALA A 59 -15.09 -0.62 36.72
CA ALA A 59 -15.67 0.01 37.92
C ALA A 59 -15.44 1.53 37.96
N LEU A 60 -16.55 2.27 38.06
CA LEU A 60 -16.79 3.59 38.69
C LEU A 60 -17.52 4.57 37.77
N ALA A 61 -18.82 4.73 38.04
CA ALA A 61 -19.61 5.84 37.50
C ALA A 61 -19.11 7.18 38.09
N PRO A 62 -19.10 8.28 37.31
CA PRO A 62 -18.65 9.56 37.82
C PRO A 62 -19.68 10.19 38.76
N ARG A 63 -19.23 10.64 39.94
CA ARG A 63 -19.95 11.65 40.73
C ARG A 63 -19.79 13.00 40.05
N ALA A 64 -20.88 13.75 39.95
CA ALA A 64 -20.87 15.10 39.40
C ALA A 64 -20.08 16.07 40.27
N MET A 65 -19.30 16.94 39.61
CA MET A 65 -19.06 18.32 40.04
C MET A 65 -19.23 19.23 38.83
N ASP A 66 -19.79 20.40 39.09
CA ASP A 66 -20.33 21.33 38.11
C ASP A 66 -19.28 22.33 37.58
N GLN A 67 -19.46 22.76 36.33
CA GLN A 67 -19.07 24.07 35.75
C GLN A 67 -17.62 24.61 35.92
N SER A 68 -16.98 25.24 34.92
CA SER A 68 -17.40 25.58 33.56
C SER A 68 -16.18 26.03 32.73
N GLU A 69 -15.90 25.35 31.61
CA GLU A 69 -15.17 25.93 30.46
C GLU A 69 -15.34 24.99 29.24
N GLY A 70 -15.51 25.55 28.05
CA GLY A 70 -15.94 24.82 26.86
C GLY A 70 -14.80 24.04 26.18
N HIS A 71 -14.55 22.80 26.60
CA HIS A 71 -13.57 21.93 25.96
C HIS A 71 -14.12 21.23 24.70
N GLU A 72 -13.45 21.46 23.57
CA GLU A 72 -13.68 20.73 22.31
C GLU A 72 -13.28 19.25 22.45
N ARG A 73 -14.12 18.32 22.00
CA ARG A 73 -13.78 16.89 21.98
C ARG A 73 -13.21 16.50 20.62
N MET A 74 -11.93 16.16 20.54
CA MET A 74 -11.34 15.56 19.34
C MET A 74 -11.81 14.10 19.19
N GLU A 75 -12.30 13.75 18.01
CA GLU A 75 -12.70 12.38 17.65
C GLU A 75 -11.53 11.75 16.86
N MET A 76 -10.63 11.08 17.59
CA MET A 76 -9.47 10.37 17.04
C MET A 76 -9.77 8.88 16.91
N ASP A 77 -9.95 8.41 15.67
CA ASP A 77 -10.07 6.98 15.37
C ASP A 77 -8.73 6.39 14.94
N ALA A 78 -8.10 5.63 15.85
CA ALA A 78 -7.03 4.69 15.56
C ALA A 78 -7.26 3.40 16.36
N ASP A 79 -7.63 2.32 15.66
CA ASP A 79 -7.71 0.91 16.12
C ASP A 79 -8.36 0.64 17.49
N GLY A 80 -9.31 1.49 17.90
CA GLY A 80 -10.16 1.25 19.07
C GLY A 80 -11.28 0.23 18.80
N PRO A 81 -11.85 -0.41 19.83
CA PRO A 81 -13.06 -1.23 19.66
C PRO A 81 -14.23 -0.35 19.20
N ILE A 82 -15.03 -0.86 18.27
CA ILE A 82 -16.28 -0.23 17.82
C ILE A 82 -17.19 -0.02 19.04
N THR A 83 -17.66 1.22 19.25
CA THR A 83 -18.48 1.61 20.41
C THR A 83 -19.91 1.99 20.03
N GLU A 84 -20.81 2.04 21.03
CA GLU A 84 -22.14 2.61 20.87
C GLU A 84 -22.08 4.14 20.73
N LEU A 85 -22.67 4.67 19.67
CA LEU A 85 -22.80 6.10 19.46
C LEU A 85 -24.10 6.62 20.09
N ASN A 86 -24.02 7.71 20.87
CA ASN A 86 -25.18 8.47 21.31
C ASN A 86 -25.56 9.50 20.23
N PRO A 87 -26.69 9.35 19.51
CA PRO A 87 -27.08 10.27 18.43
C PRO A 87 -27.52 11.64 18.95
N ASN A 88 -27.84 11.75 20.24
CA ASN A 88 -28.26 12.97 20.93
C ASN A 88 -27.08 13.68 21.63
N ASP A 89 -25.84 13.27 21.38
CA ASP A 89 -24.68 14.04 21.84
C ASP A 89 -24.65 15.41 21.13
N MET A 90 -24.65 16.46 21.95
CA MET A 90 -24.69 17.86 21.50
C MET A 90 -23.31 18.53 21.53
N ASN A 91 -22.32 17.91 22.20
CA ASN A 91 -20.99 18.50 22.38
C ASN A 91 -20.32 18.82 21.03
N ARG A 92 -19.62 19.96 20.96
CA ARG A 92 -18.77 20.29 19.81
C ARG A 92 -17.65 19.26 19.68
N LYS A 93 -17.48 18.73 18.46
CA LYS A 93 -16.49 17.71 18.13
C LYS A 93 -15.58 18.16 16.99
N VAL A 94 -14.36 17.65 16.94
CA VAL A 94 -13.45 17.82 15.80
C VAL A 94 -13.20 16.46 15.17
N LEU A 95 -13.64 16.30 13.92
CA LEU A 95 -13.46 15.09 13.14
C LEU A 95 -12.11 15.12 12.43
N VAL A 96 -11.19 14.26 12.89
CA VAL A 96 -9.86 14.09 12.31
C VAL A 96 -9.94 13.19 11.07
N MET A 97 -9.24 13.59 10.01
CA MET A 97 -9.23 12.90 8.71
C MET A 97 -8.05 11.92 8.64
N LYS A 98 -8.32 10.65 8.35
CA LYS A 98 -7.32 9.56 8.27
C LYS A 98 -6.33 9.75 7.13
N SER A 99 -6.81 10.22 5.98
CA SER A 99 -5.99 10.52 4.79
C SER A 99 -5.31 11.90 4.81
N GLY A 100 -5.30 12.58 5.96
CA GLY A 100 -4.49 13.79 6.20
C GLY A 100 -5.06 15.12 5.67
N GLU A 101 -6.32 15.15 5.23
CA GLU A 101 -7.01 16.40 4.90
C GLU A 101 -7.30 17.25 6.14
N MET A 102 -7.61 18.53 5.93
CA MET A 102 -7.98 19.42 7.02
C MET A 102 -9.26 18.95 7.74
N GLU A 103 -9.19 18.98 9.08
CA GLU A 103 -10.23 18.52 10.00
C GLU A 103 -11.58 19.25 9.83
N ILE A 104 -12.65 18.61 10.30
CA ILE A 104 -14.02 19.16 10.24
C ILE A 104 -14.58 19.33 11.66
N ALA A 105 -14.73 20.58 12.09
CA ALA A 105 -15.36 20.90 13.37
C ALA A 105 -16.90 20.77 13.28
N LEU A 106 -17.44 19.76 13.94
CA LEU A 106 -18.88 19.49 14.06
C LEU A 106 -19.47 20.31 15.21
N GLU A 107 -20.59 21.00 14.96
CA GLU A 107 -21.32 21.84 15.91
C GLU A 107 -22.78 21.35 16.07
N PRO A 108 -23.04 20.20 16.74
CA PRO A 108 -24.37 19.59 16.82
C PRO A 108 -25.46 20.51 17.39
N GLU A 109 -25.13 21.38 18.34
CA GLU A 109 -26.05 22.39 18.91
C GLU A 109 -26.65 23.35 17.89
N LYS A 110 -25.97 23.61 16.77
CA LYS A 110 -26.43 24.53 15.72
C LYS A 110 -27.16 23.82 14.58
N ALA A 111 -27.24 22.50 14.62
CA ALA A 111 -27.74 21.70 13.52
C ALA A 111 -29.27 21.50 13.58
N LEU A 112 -29.93 21.54 12.42
CA LEU A 112 -31.36 21.22 12.31
C LEU A 112 -31.51 19.70 12.19
N VAL A 113 -32.12 19.07 13.20
CA VAL A 113 -32.23 17.61 13.31
C VAL A 113 -33.56 17.08 12.77
N TYR A 114 -33.48 16.19 11.79
CA TYR A 114 -34.62 15.53 11.17
C TYR A 114 -34.51 14.01 11.30
N THR A 115 -35.65 13.35 11.48
CA THR A 115 -35.81 11.91 11.66
C THR A 115 -37.02 11.43 10.86
N CYS A 116 -37.25 10.11 10.80
CA CYS A 116 -38.44 9.55 10.17
C CYS A 116 -39.78 9.93 10.85
N PHE A 117 -39.76 10.69 11.96
CA PHE A 117 -40.94 11.25 12.63
C PHE A 117 -41.19 12.75 12.31
N ASN A 118 -40.20 13.47 11.77
CA ASN A 118 -40.30 14.89 11.43
C ASN A 118 -39.64 15.17 10.07
N THR A 119 -40.30 14.75 8.98
CA THR A 119 -39.76 14.81 7.62
C THR A 119 -40.06 16.12 6.87
N THR A 120 -40.69 17.11 7.50
CA THR A 120 -40.85 18.46 6.96
C THR A 120 -39.58 19.27 7.18
N TYR A 121 -38.85 19.57 6.10
CA TYR A 121 -37.50 20.13 6.13
C TYR A 121 -37.40 21.58 5.64
N ASP A 122 -36.39 22.30 6.13
CA ASP A 122 -36.03 23.62 5.58
C ASP A 122 -35.26 23.48 4.25
N ARG A 123 -35.87 24.01 3.17
CA ARG A 123 -35.28 24.06 1.84
C ARG A 123 -34.11 25.03 1.73
N ALA A 124 -34.02 26.07 2.56
CA ALA A 124 -32.91 27.02 2.51
C ALA A 124 -31.62 26.35 2.99
N SER A 125 -31.65 25.68 4.15
CA SER A 125 -30.52 24.95 4.73
C SER A 125 -29.96 23.87 3.80
N LEU A 126 -30.83 23.10 3.11
CA LEU A 126 -30.41 22.07 2.16
C LEU A 126 -29.57 22.58 0.98
N ASN A 127 -29.74 23.84 0.59
CA ASN A 127 -29.08 24.41 -0.60
C ASN A 127 -27.83 25.23 -0.25
N ARG A 128 -27.39 25.24 1.02
CA ARG A 128 -26.19 25.94 1.44
C ARG A 128 -24.92 25.25 0.96
N ALA A 129 -24.13 25.97 0.16
CA ALA A 129 -22.84 25.51 -0.35
C ALA A 129 -21.70 25.61 0.69
N ASP A 130 -21.89 26.37 1.76
CA ASP A 130 -20.89 26.74 2.77
C ASP A 130 -20.88 25.84 4.01
N VAL A 131 -21.61 24.73 4.00
CA VAL A 131 -21.78 23.83 5.15
C VAL A 131 -21.69 22.36 4.75
N TRP A 132 -21.43 21.53 5.75
CA TRP A 132 -21.66 20.09 5.73
C TRP A 132 -23.03 19.76 6.34
N HIS A 133 -23.51 18.55 6.04
CA HIS A 133 -24.66 17.92 6.65
C HIS A 133 -24.25 16.51 7.12
N GLN A 134 -24.78 16.04 8.25
CA GLN A 134 -24.51 14.68 8.74
C GLN A 134 -25.71 13.79 8.45
N ILE A 135 -25.46 12.57 7.98
CA ILE A 135 -26.45 11.49 7.91
C ILE A 135 -26.00 10.41 8.90
N MET A 136 -26.95 9.94 9.71
CA MET A 136 -26.76 8.84 10.66
C MET A 136 -27.71 7.70 10.28
N VAL A 137 -27.20 6.47 10.23
CA VAL A 137 -27.93 5.25 9.81
C VAL A 137 -28.10 4.35 11.01
N HIS A 138 -29.34 4.17 11.48
CA HIS A 138 -29.65 3.37 12.66
C HIS A 138 -29.82 1.91 12.24
N HIS A 139 -28.80 1.08 12.47
CA HIS A 139 -28.71 -0.31 11.97
C HIS A 139 -28.64 -1.38 13.06
N ASP A 140 -28.37 -1.02 14.32
CA ASP A 140 -28.31 -1.93 15.47
C ASP A 140 -27.37 -3.14 15.26
N GLY A 141 -26.27 -2.97 14.53
CA GLY A 141 -25.29 -4.01 14.23
C GLY A 141 -25.74 -5.03 13.16
N LYS A 142 -26.89 -4.81 12.51
CA LYS A 142 -27.50 -5.78 11.57
C LYS A 142 -26.87 -5.80 10.18
N TYR A 143 -26.20 -4.72 9.77
CA TYR A 143 -25.69 -4.52 8.42
C TYR A 143 -24.31 -3.90 8.44
N ARG A 144 -23.46 -4.25 7.48
CA ARG A 144 -22.15 -3.62 7.28
C ARG A 144 -22.23 -2.39 6.40
N LYS A 145 -21.20 -1.53 6.48
CA LYS A 145 -21.03 -0.33 5.65
C LYS A 145 -21.29 -0.56 4.16
N GLU A 146 -20.80 -1.64 3.56
CA GLU A 146 -21.01 -1.93 2.13
C GLU A 146 -22.49 -2.11 1.80
N GLU A 147 -23.24 -2.79 2.67
CA GLU A 147 -24.66 -3.10 2.48
C GLU A 147 -25.50 -1.82 2.63
N ILE A 148 -25.15 -0.97 3.60
CA ILE A 148 -25.75 0.35 3.81
C ILE A 148 -25.46 1.28 2.62
N LEU A 149 -24.23 1.33 2.12
CA LEU A 149 -23.86 2.15 0.97
C LEU A 149 -24.53 1.67 -0.32
N ASP A 150 -24.56 0.36 -0.59
CA ASP A 150 -25.26 -0.18 -1.76
C ASP A 150 -26.78 0.12 -1.72
N ALA A 151 -27.41 0.10 -0.53
CA ALA A 151 -28.79 0.54 -0.36
C ALA A 151 -28.96 2.05 -0.61
N LEU A 152 -28.08 2.90 -0.07
CA LEU A 152 -28.08 4.35 -0.28
C LEU A 152 -27.93 4.71 -1.76
N PHE A 153 -26.97 4.12 -2.47
CA PHE A 153 -26.77 4.35 -3.91
C PHE A 153 -27.86 3.71 -4.78
N THR A 154 -28.62 2.74 -4.27
CA THR A 154 -29.83 2.25 -4.94
C THR A 154 -30.97 3.27 -4.88
N VAL A 155 -31.14 3.97 -3.75
CA VAL A 155 -32.10 5.09 -3.62
C VAL A 155 -31.62 6.34 -4.36
N ILE A 156 -30.32 6.62 -4.32
CA ILE A 156 -29.65 7.79 -4.87
C ILE A 156 -28.73 7.36 -6.03
N SER A 157 -29.34 6.83 -7.10
CA SER A 157 -28.64 6.28 -8.25
C SER A 157 -28.17 7.31 -9.28
N THR A 158 -28.64 8.56 -9.19
CA THR A 158 -28.56 9.54 -10.29
C THR A 158 -28.02 10.92 -9.93
N ASP A 159 -28.02 11.30 -8.65
CA ASP A 159 -27.66 12.65 -8.19
C ASP A 159 -26.31 12.65 -7.47
N ASP A 160 -25.70 13.83 -7.39
CA ASP A 160 -24.48 14.09 -6.61
C ASP A 160 -24.67 13.70 -5.14
N PHE A 161 -23.93 12.69 -4.69
CA PHE A 161 -24.01 12.17 -3.33
C PHE A 161 -22.70 11.48 -2.94
N TYR A 162 -21.84 12.24 -2.26
CA TYR A 162 -20.50 11.83 -1.88
C TYR A 162 -20.42 11.70 -0.34
N PRO A 163 -20.64 10.50 0.25
CA PRO A 163 -20.37 10.25 1.65
C PRO A 163 -18.88 10.46 1.96
N VAL A 164 -18.61 11.43 2.83
CA VAL A 164 -17.29 11.80 3.32
C VAL A 164 -17.17 11.38 4.79
N ALA A 165 -15.99 10.91 5.19
CA ALA A 165 -15.69 10.51 6.55
C ALA A 165 -16.75 9.60 7.18
N TYR A 166 -16.91 8.43 6.57
CA TYR A 166 -17.78 7.37 7.09
C TYR A 166 -17.18 6.78 8.37
N ARG A 167 -17.97 6.68 9.42
CA ARG A 167 -17.57 6.19 10.75
C ARG A 167 -18.52 5.09 11.21
N GLU A 168 -17.96 3.90 11.40
CA GLU A 168 -18.67 2.67 11.77
C GLU A 168 -18.81 2.56 13.29
N HIS A 169 -20.02 2.30 13.78
CA HIS A 169 -20.33 2.14 15.21
C HIS A 169 -21.21 0.90 15.43
N THR A 170 -21.34 0.45 16.68
CA THR A 170 -22.06 -0.81 16.98
C THR A 170 -23.55 -0.72 16.61
N ASN A 171 -24.14 0.47 16.72
CA ASN A 171 -25.57 0.72 16.58
C ASN A 171 -25.92 1.71 15.45
N ILE A 172 -25.12 2.77 15.27
CA ILE A 172 -25.45 3.90 14.40
C ILE A 172 -24.21 4.42 13.67
N ASP A 173 -24.07 4.06 12.40
CA ASP A 173 -23.04 4.63 11.53
C ASP A 173 -23.37 6.09 11.19
N TYR A 174 -22.35 6.90 10.94
CA TYR A 174 -22.55 8.25 10.40
C TYR A 174 -21.54 8.62 9.32
N PHE A 175 -21.92 9.59 8.49
CA PHE A 175 -21.03 10.21 7.50
C PHE A 175 -21.48 11.65 7.21
N LEU A 176 -20.60 12.43 6.60
CA LEU A 176 -20.86 13.78 6.15
C LEU A 176 -21.17 13.84 4.66
N VAL A 177 -21.99 14.81 4.26
CA VAL A 177 -22.29 15.12 2.85
C VAL A 177 -22.39 16.63 2.66
N ARG A 178 -22.15 17.10 1.43
CA ARG A 178 -22.20 18.53 1.06
C ARG A 178 -22.56 18.65 -0.43
N LEU A 179 -23.20 19.76 -0.81
CA LEU A 179 -23.61 20.07 -2.20
C LEU A 179 -24.52 19.01 -2.86
N CYS A 180 -25.30 18.28 -2.07
CA CYS A 180 -26.09 17.12 -2.49
C CYS A 180 -27.62 17.32 -2.28
N SER A 181 -28.13 18.54 -2.44
CA SER A 181 -29.51 18.90 -2.03
C SER A 181 -30.59 18.02 -2.68
N LYS A 182 -30.43 17.64 -3.95
CA LYS A 182 -31.34 16.69 -4.65
C LYS A 182 -31.35 15.30 -4.02
N ALA A 183 -30.18 14.78 -3.64
CA ALA A 183 -30.05 13.49 -2.99
C ALA A 183 -30.72 13.48 -1.61
N LEU A 184 -30.55 14.55 -0.84
CA LEU A 184 -31.21 14.72 0.46
C LEU A 184 -32.74 14.84 0.31
N VAL A 185 -33.23 15.62 -0.66
CA VAL A 185 -34.67 15.68 -0.98
C VAL A 185 -35.23 14.28 -1.25
N LYS A 186 -34.55 13.43 -2.03
CA LYS A 186 -34.96 12.04 -2.25
C LYS A 186 -35.04 11.21 -0.97
N LEU A 187 -34.14 11.41 0.00
CA LEU A 187 -34.21 10.73 1.30
C LEU A 187 -35.39 11.24 2.14
N PHE A 188 -35.67 12.54 2.13
CA PHE A 188 -36.85 13.11 2.80
C PHE A 188 -38.17 12.64 2.17
N ASP A 189 -38.26 12.56 0.84
CA ASP A 189 -39.40 12.02 0.11
C ASP A 189 -39.62 10.51 0.40
N LYS A 190 -38.56 9.80 0.84
CA LYS A 190 -38.62 8.43 1.39
C LYS A 190 -38.85 8.38 2.90
N ASN A 191 -39.30 9.49 3.49
CA ASN A 191 -39.55 9.67 4.93
C ASN A 191 -38.36 9.31 5.83
N LEU A 192 -37.13 9.54 5.34
CA LEU A 192 -35.88 9.18 6.04
C LEU A 192 -35.85 7.69 6.45
N LYS A 193 -36.34 6.82 5.57
CA LYS A 193 -36.29 5.35 5.70
C LYS A 193 -35.56 4.74 4.51
N LEU A 194 -34.52 3.94 4.80
CA LEU A 194 -33.67 3.27 3.83
C LEU A 194 -34.10 1.80 3.67
N PRO A 195 -34.67 1.40 2.52
CA PRO A 195 -35.06 0.00 2.30
C PRO A 195 -33.81 -0.89 2.13
N MET A 196 -33.75 -1.97 2.91
CA MET A 196 -32.67 -2.95 2.83
C MET A 196 -33.10 -4.19 2.03
N PRO A 197 -32.23 -4.75 1.15
CA PRO A 197 -32.53 -5.99 0.44
C PRO A 197 -32.88 -7.13 1.41
N GLY A 198 -33.99 -7.84 1.16
CA GLY A 198 -34.43 -8.96 1.98
C GLY A 198 -35.06 -8.62 3.33
N SER A 199 -35.14 -7.34 3.73
CA SER A 199 -35.83 -6.91 4.95
C SER A 199 -37.21 -6.31 4.66
N SER A 200 -38.18 -6.57 5.53
CA SER A 200 -39.47 -5.89 5.57
C SER A 200 -39.44 -4.59 6.39
N ASP A 201 -38.47 -4.41 7.29
CA ASP A 201 -38.29 -3.20 8.10
C ASP A 201 -37.11 -2.37 7.54
N PRO A 202 -37.34 -1.12 7.07
CA PRO A 202 -36.28 -0.26 6.54
C PRO A 202 -35.49 0.42 7.66
N LEU A 203 -34.19 0.63 7.45
CA LEU A 203 -33.36 1.36 8.41
C LEU A 203 -33.83 2.81 8.54
N LYS A 204 -33.81 3.32 9.77
CA LYS A 204 -34.18 4.71 10.05
C LYS A 204 -32.95 5.59 9.85
N LEU A 205 -33.16 6.76 9.24
CA LEU A 205 -32.12 7.76 9.06
C LEU A 205 -32.39 8.97 9.98
N THR A 206 -31.32 9.55 10.50
CA THR A 206 -31.31 10.90 11.08
C THR A 206 -30.45 11.79 10.20
N VAL A 207 -30.95 12.99 9.88
CA VAL A 207 -30.23 13.98 9.08
C VAL A 207 -30.06 15.24 9.92
N LYS A 208 -28.81 15.64 10.19
CA LYS A 208 -28.50 16.92 10.85
C LYS A 208 -28.00 17.90 9.80
N LEU A 209 -28.83 18.87 9.41
CA LEU A 209 -28.45 19.93 8.47
C LEU A 209 -27.63 21.00 9.16
N ASN A 210 -26.74 21.66 8.41
CA ASN A 210 -25.81 22.69 8.88
C ASN A 210 -24.87 22.24 10.03
N ILE A 211 -24.43 20.96 10.04
CA ILE A 211 -23.65 20.39 11.15
C ILE A 211 -22.24 21.00 11.32
N ALA A 212 -21.65 21.52 10.26
CA ALA A 212 -20.32 22.15 10.27
C ALA A 212 -20.22 23.17 9.15
N LYS A 213 -19.37 24.20 9.32
CA LYS A 213 -19.02 25.13 8.25
C LYS A 213 -17.91 24.54 7.37
N TYR A 214 -18.05 24.65 6.05
CA TYR A 214 -17.01 24.26 5.11
C TYR A 214 -15.88 25.29 5.10
N ILE A 215 -14.63 24.81 5.09
CA ILE A 215 -13.41 25.62 5.03
C ILE A 215 -12.55 25.13 3.86
N GLN A 216 -12.01 26.06 3.07
CA GLN A 216 -11.15 25.73 1.92
C GLN A 216 -9.90 24.97 2.39
N GLY A 217 -9.66 23.79 1.78
CA GLY A 217 -8.61 22.85 2.20
C GLY A 217 -9.17 21.56 2.84
N GLN A 218 -10.44 21.54 3.22
CA GLN A 218 -11.15 20.30 3.53
C GLN A 218 -11.35 19.45 2.26
N ILE A 219 -11.55 18.15 2.45
CA ILE A 219 -11.70 17.15 1.39
C ILE A 219 -12.70 17.57 0.29
N TYR A 220 -12.27 17.40 -0.96
CA TYR A 220 -13.02 17.79 -2.15
C TYR A 220 -13.20 16.58 -3.08
N PRO A 221 -14.40 15.96 -3.13
CA PRO A 221 -14.64 14.72 -3.86
C PRO A 221 -14.22 14.76 -5.34
N ASN A 222 -14.50 15.87 -6.03
CA ASN A 222 -14.16 16.03 -7.44
C ASN A 222 -12.65 16.10 -7.68
N GLY A 223 -11.88 16.62 -6.71
CA GLY A 223 -10.42 16.59 -6.74
C GLY A 223 -9.90 15.18 -6.54
N LYS A 224 -10.37 14.47 -5.51
CA LYS A 224 -9.97 13.09 -5.19
C LYS A 224 -10.24 12.11 -6.33
N ILE A 225 -11.44 12.17 -6.94
CA ILE A 225 -11.78 11.30 -8.08
C ILE A 225 -10.91 11.64 -9.30
N PHE A 226 -10.60 12.92 -9.54
CA PHE A 226 -9.68 13.31 -10.62
C PHE A 226 -8.26 12.78 -10.36
N SER A 227 -7.72 12.95 -9.14
CA SER A 227 -6.39 12.43 -8.76
C SER A 227 -6.30 10.91 -8.89
N ALA A 228 -7.31 10.17 -8.46
CA ALA A 228 -7.35 8.71 -8.61
C ALA A 228 -7.45 8.26 -10.08
N VAL A 229 -8.14 9.00 -10.96
CA VAL A 229 -8.15 8.70 -12.40
C VAL A 229 -6.79 9.04 -13.05
N ALA A 230 -6.14 10.12 -12.61
CA ALA A 230 -4.82 10.53 -13.07
C ALA A 230 -3.75 9.49 -12.66
N GLU A 231 -3.70 9.09 -11.38
CA GLU A 231 -2.83 8.02 -10.89
C GLU A 231 -2.95 6.74 -11.74
N ARG A 232 -4.19 6.31 -12.00
CA ARG A 232 -4.46 5.11 -12.80
C ARG A 232 -4.08 5.24 -14.28
N CYS A 233 -4.00 6.46 -14.79
CA CYS A 233 -3.52 6.76 -16.14
C CYS A 233 -1.99 6.74 -16.18
N ASP A 234 -1.35 7.53 -15.31
CA ASP A 234 0.10 7.69 -15.24
C ASP A 234 0.79 6.35 -14.95
N ASN A 235 0.17 5.53 -14.07
CA ASN A 235 0.62 4.20 -13.69
C ASN A 235 -0.06 3.04 -14.44
N ALA A 236 -0.67 3.27 -15.63
CA ALA A 236 -1.44 2.25 -16.37
C ALA A 236 -0.71 0.89 -16.54
N GLY A 237 0.62 0.92 -16.69
CA GLY A 237 1.46 -0.29 -16.75
C GLY A 237 1.44 -1.15 -15.48
N LEU A 238 1.36 -0.54 -14.29
CA LEU A 238 1.27 -1.27 -13.01
C LEU A 238 -0.08 -2.01 -12.88
N TYR A 239 -1.15 -1.41 -13.41
CA TYR A 239 -2.50 -1.94 -13.32
C TYR A 239 -2.92 -2.83 -14.50
N GLY A 240 -2.06 -3.06 -15.49
CA GLY A 240 -2.33 -4.08 -16.52
C GLY A 240 -1.46 -3.97 -17.77
N PHE A 241 -1.72 -2.94 -18.57
CA PHE A 241 -1.03 -2.64 -19.84
C PHE A 241 -0.88 -1.12 -19.96
N SER A 242 0.26 -0.63 -20.45
CA SER A 242 0.56 0.81 -20.51
C SER A 242 -0.38 1.64 -21.40
N ASN A 243 -1.13 0.99 -22.29
CA ASN A 243 -2.14 1.60 -23.15
C ASN A 243 -3.59 1.42 -22.64
N MET A 244 -3.79 0.89 -21.43
CA MET A 244 -5.09 0.60 -20.85
C MET A 244 -5.30 1.34 -19.53
N LEU A 245 -6.25 2.28 -19.50
CA LEU A 245 -6.70 2.88 -18.26
C LEU A 245 -7.55 1.85 -17.50
N ASN A 246 -7.01 1.32 -16.40
CA ASN A 246 -7.68 0.32 -15.58
C ASN A 246 -8.36 0.93 -14.35
N LEU A 247 -9.71 0.99 -14.42
CA LEU A 247 -10.60 1.43 -13.35
C LEU A 247 -11.42 0.26 -12.79
N ASP A 248 -10.93 -0.98 -12.89
CA ASP A 248 -11.54 -2.16 -12.24
C ASP A 248 -11.64 -1.96 -10.72
N CYS A 249 -12.79 -2.30 -10.13
CA CYS A 249 -13.07 -2.13 -8.70
C CYS A 249 -12.75 -0.72 -8.17
N PHE A 250 -13.02 0.36 -8.94
CA PHE A 250 -12.51 1.71 -8.67
C PHE A 250 -12.84 2.25 -7.26
N ARG A 251 -13.95 1.81 -6.67
CA ARG A 251 -14.33 2.11 -5.27
C ARG A 251 -13.28 1.72 -4.21
N ASN A 252 -12.32 0.87 -4.54
CA ASN A 252 -11.25 0.39 -3.64
C ASN A 252 -9.91 1.15 -3.83
N HIS A 253 -9.92 2.35 -4.42
CA HIS A 253 -8.71 3.17 -4.56
C HIS A 253 -8.21 3.69 -3.20
N GLY A 254 -6.89 3.78 -2.98
CA GLY A 254 -6.31 4.24 -1.71
C GLY A 254 -6.78 5.64 -1.29
N ASP A 255 -6.77 6.60 -2.23
CA ASP A 255 -7.28 7.97 -2.06
C ASP A 255 -8.73 8.09 -1.54
N PHE A 256 -9.51 7.00 -1.57
CA PHE A 256 -10.92 6.96 -1.19
C PHE A 256 -11.17 6.50 0.25
N GLU A 257 -10.14 6.40 1.09
CA GLU A 257 -10.27 6.10 2.53
C GLU A 257 -11.35 6.95 3.22
N GLU A 258 -11.33 8.27 2.99
CA GLU A 258 -12.30 9.21 3.56
C GLU A 258 -13.44 9.59 2.60
N LEU A 259 -13.60 8.90 1.47
CA LEU A 259 -14.58 9.22 0.43
C LEU A 259 -15.23 7.97 -0.18
N SER A 260 -16.53 7.76 0.06
CA SER A 260 -17.26 6.61 -0.51
C SER A 260 -17.59 6.83 -2.00
N VAL A 261 -16.78 6.28 -2.90
CA VAL A 261 -17.00 6.32 -4.35
C VAL A 261 -17.75 5.07 -4.83
N PHE A 262 -18.70 5.24 -5.75
CA PHE A 262 -19.51 4.14 -6.31
C PHE A 262 -19.97 4.47 -7.73
N LEU A 263 -19.43 3.80 -8.75
CA LEU A 263 -19.70 4.12 -10.16
C LEU A 263 -21.05 3.57 -10.68
N GLY A 264 -21.79 2.83 -9.86
CA GLY A 264 -23.21 2.56 -10.11
C GLY A 264 -24.09 3.82 -9.97
N ASN A 265 -23.64 4.82 -9.21
CA ASN A 265 -24.24 6.16 -9.22
C ASN A 265 -23.79 6.91 -10.49
N ARG A 266 -24.77 7.48 -11.20
CA ARG A 266 -24.54 8.17 -12.48
C ARG A 266 -23.58 9.37 -12.34
N ALA A 267 -23.77 10.22 -11.33
CA ALA A 267 -22.96 11.43 -11.14
C ALA A 267 -21.49 11.10 -10.89
N HIS A 268 -21.22 10.04 -10.11
CA HIS A 268 -19.86 9.53 -9.89
C HIS A 268 -19.20 9.06 -11.20
N LEU A 269 -19.92 8.31 -12.03
CA LEU A 269 -19.42 7.90 -13.33
C LEU A 269 -19.25 9.09 -14.28
N GLU A 270 -20.13 10.08 -14.24
CA GLU A 270 -20.06 11.31 -15.04
C GLU A 270 -18.83 12.16 -14.67
N LEU A 271 -18.50 12.24 -13.39
CA LEU A 271 -17.27 12.86 -12.89
C LEU A 271 -16.01 12.09 -13.28
N VAL A 272 -16.01 10.76 -13.22
CA VAL A 272 -14.91 9.92 -13.73
C VAL A 272 -14.71 10.14 -15.23
N CYS A 273 -15.78 10.05 -16.03
CA CYS A 273 -15.70 10.26 -17.49
C CYS A 273 -15.23 11.68 -17.84
N SER A 274 -15.65 12.69 -17.06
CA SER A 274 -15.17 14.06 -17.20
C SER A 274 -13.69 14.21 -16.83
N SER A 275 -13.22 13.43 -15.84
CA SER A 275 -11.81 13.41 -15.44
C SER A 275 -10.94 12.77 -16.52
N ILE A 276 -11.38 11.66 -17.10
CA ILE A 276 -10.74 11.01 -18.27
C ILE A 276 -10.57 12.02 -19.42
N ASN A 277 -11.62 12.78 -19.76
CA ASN A 277 -11.55 13.78 -20.84
C ASN A 277 -10.62 14.97 -20.57
N ARG A 278 -10.25 15.23 -19.31
CA ARG A 278 -9.36 16.32 -18.89
C ARG A 278 -7.89 15.94 -18.84
N LEU A 279 -7.55 14.66 -19.06
CA LEU A 279 -6.17 14.17 -19.06
C LEU A 279 -5.65 14.08 -20.50
N ASP A 280 -4.77 14.99 -20.88
CA ASP A 280 -4.19 15.05 -22.23
C ASP A 280 -3.47 13.75 -22.62
N GLU A 281 -2.83 13.10 -21.64
CA GLU A 281 -2.14 11.83 -21.80
C GLU A 281 -3.01 10.73 -22.43
N ILE A 282 -4.30 10.71 -22.10
CA ILE A 282 -5.23 9.67 -22.55
C ILE A 282 -5.40 9.72 -24.07
N ARG A 283 -5.31 10.90 -24.69
CA ARG A 283 -5.38 11.05 -26.15
C ARG A 283 -4.13 10.53 -26.87
N ALA A 284 -3.00 10.43 -26.20
CA ALA A 284 -1.73 10.00 -26.77
C ALA A 284 -1.38 8.53 -26.45
N LYS A 285 -1.67 8.07 -25.22
CA LYS A 285 -1.20 6.78 -24.69
C LYS A 285 -2.29 5.71 -24.61
N ILE A 286 -3.53 6.08 -24.32
CA ILE A 286 -4.59 5.12 -23.94
C ILE A 286 -5.53 4.82 -25.12
N ASN A 287 -5.68 3.54 -25.44
CA ASN A 287 -6.65 3.05 -26.43
C ASN A 287 -7.62 2.00 -25.87
N ALA A 288 -7.49 1.66 -24.59
CA ALA A 288 -8.36 0.73 -23.89
C ALA A 288 -8.82 1.31 -22.54
N ILE A 289 -10.09 1.12 -22.18
CA ILE A 289 -10.64 1.47 -20.86
C ILE A 289 -11.27 0.22 -20.25
N LYS A 290 -10.86 -0.12 -19.02
CA LYS A 290 -11.42 -1.22 -18.23
C LYS A 290 -12.19 -0.66 -17.04
N LEU A 291 -13.48 -1.00 -16.96
CA LEU A 291 -14.47 -0.51 -16.00
C LEU A 291 -15.21 -1.67 -15.31
N THR A 292 -14.56 -2.82 -15.15
CA THR A 292 -15.18 -4.02 -14.57
C THR A 292 -15.50 -3.88 -13.08
N ASN A 293 -16.45 -4.70 -12.59
CA ASN A 293 -16.79 -4.82 -11.17
C ASN A 293 -17.23 -3.49 -10.49
N ASN A 294 -17.75 -2.54 -11.25
CA ASN A 294 -18.06 -1.19 -10.79
C ASN A 294 -19.56 -0.95 -10.51
N SER A 295 -20.39 -1.99 -10.66
CA SER A 295 -21.86 -1.92 -10.51
C SER A 295 -22.56 -0.90 -11.42
N ILE A 296 -21.93 -0.51 -12.54
CA ILE A 296 -22.45 0.48 -13.49
C ILE A 296 -23.80 0.03 -14.06
N ALA A 297 -24.84 0.84 -13.84
CA ALA A 297 -26.17 0.65 -14.44
C ALA A 297 -26.50 1.72 -15.49
N HIS A 298 -25.94 2.93 -15.35
CA HIS A 298 -26.25 4.10 -16.17
C HIS A 298 -25.09 4.42 -17.13
N ILE A 299 -25.15 3.90 -18.36
CA ILE A 299 -24.07 4.03 -19.36
C ILE A 299 -23.97 5.41 -20.02
N SER A 300 -24.99 6.27 -19.91
CA SER A 300 -25.01 7.57 -20.59
C SER A 300 -23.79 8.48 -20.37
N PRO A 301 -23.12 8.53 -19.20
CA PRO A 301 -21.97 9.41 -19.02
C PRO A 301 -20.73 9.00 -19.82
N LEU A 302 -20.64 7.73 -20.24
CA LEU A 302 -19.57 7.26 -21.13
C LEU A 302 -19.66 7.87 -22.54
N VAL A 303 -20.71 8.63 -22.88
CA VAL A 303 -20.71 9.44 -24.11
C VAL A 303 -19.55 10.45 -24.13
N ALA A 304 -19.05 10.87 -22.97
CA ALA A 304 -17.91 11.78 -22.89
C ALA A 304 -16.64 11.19 -23.53
N ILE A 305 -16.39 9.88 -23.41
CA ILE A 305 -15.20 9.22 -23.97
C ILE A 305 -15.30 8.95 -25.49
N LYS A 306 -16.34 9.45 -26.17
CA LYS A 306 -16.61 9.20 -27.60
C LYS A 306 -15.53 9.77 -28.53
N ASP A 307 -14.96 10.92 -28.18
CA ASP A 307 -13.95 11.63 -28.98
C ASP A 307 -12.51 11.30 -28.55
N LEU A 308 -12.33 10.19 -27.82
CA LEU A 308 -11.04 9.62 -27.45
C LEU A 308 -10.69 8.44 -28.36
N PRO A 309 -9.40 8.09 -28.55
CA PRO A 309 -8.96 7.02 -29.45
C PRO A 309 -9.20 5.60 -28.87
N ILE A 310 -10.29 5.40 -28.13
CA ILE A 310 -10.61 4.15 -27.43
C ILE A 310 -11.15 3.13 -28.43
N GLN A 311 -10.39 2.05 -28.59
CA GLN A 311 -10.71 0.89 -29.42
C GLN A 311 -11.26 -0.28 -28.59
N THR A 312 -10.88 -0.36 -27.31
CA THR A 312 -11.30 -1.44 -26.42
C THR A 312 -12.04 -0.87 -25.20
N LEU A 313 -13.25 -1.37 -24.96
CA LEU A 313 -14.06 -1.01 -23.79
C LEU A 313 -14.49 -2.27 -23.03
N ASP A 314 -14.05 -2.41 -21.78
CA ASP A 314 -14.40 -3.54 -20.92
C ASP A 314 -15.35 -3.12 -19.80
N LEU A 315 -16.59 -3.59 -19.89
CA LEU A 315 -17.71 -3.30 -19.00
C LEU A 315 -18.18 -4.57 -18.24
N ARG A 316 -17.40 -5.66 -18.23
CA ARG A 316 -17.81 -6.92 -17.59
C ARG A 316 -18.17 -6.77 -16.10
N PHE A 317 -19.05 -7.64 -15.63
CA PHE A 317 -19.50 -7.69 -14.22
C PHE A 317 -20.03 -6.33 -13.69
N ASN A 318 -20.89 -5.68 -14.49
CA ASN A 318 -21.64 -4.49 -14.12
C ASN A 318 -23.16 -4.79 -14.10
N ARG A 319 -24.00 -3.77 -13.83
CA ARG A 319 -25.46 -3.93 -13.64
C ARG A 319 -26.25 -3.50 -14.89
N ILE A 320 -25.67 -3.56 -16.09
CA ILE A 320 -26.31 -3.12 -17.33
C ILE A 320 -27.32 -4.20 -17.80
N LYS A 321 -28.58 -3.83 -18.00
CA LYS A 321 -29.68 -4.81 -18.21
C LYS A 321 -30.12 -5.02 -19.65
N HIS A 322 -29.74 -4.16 -20.60
CA HIS A 322 -30.29 -4.21 -21.95
C HIS A 322 -29.33 -3.56 -22.98
N PRO A 323 -29.16 -4.11 -24.20
CA PRO A 323 -28.22 -3.57 -25.18
C PRO A 323 -28.54 -2.12 -25.59
N ALA A 324 -29.81 -1.70 -25.59
CA ALA A 324 -30.20 -0.32 -25.87
C ALA A 324 -29.57 0.71 -24.90
N SER A 325 -29.11 0.31 -23.71
CA SER A 325 -28.37 1.18 -22.78
C SER A 325 -27.03 1.66 -23.35
N LEU A 326 -26.45 0.96 -24.33
CA LEU A 326 -25.22 1.33 -25.03
C LEU A 326 -25.45 2.29 -26.22
N ARG A 327 -26.72 2.60 -26.56
CA ARG A 327 -27.06 3.55 -27.64
C ARG A 327 -26.37 4.93 -27.55
N PRO A 328 -26.11 5.52 -26.36
CA PRO A 328 -25.34 6.77 -26.26
C PRO A 328 -23.92 6.68 -26.84
N LEU A 329 -23.34 5.47 -26.88
CA LEU A 329 -22.00 5.22 -27.44
C LEU A 329 -22.05 4.93 -28.96
N LYS A 330 -23.20 5.06 -29.61
CA LYS A 330 -23.33 4.85 -31.05
C LYS A 330 -22.38 5.79 -31.81
N GLY A 331 -21.52 5.19 -32.63
CA GLY A 331 -20.49 5.88 -33.39
C GLY A 331 -19.13 6.06 -32.67
N CYS A 332 -18.95 5.54 -31.44
CA CYS A 332 -17.61 5.39 -30.88
C CYS A 332 -16.78 4.40 -31.72
N ASN A 333 -15.46 4.60 -31.81
CA ASN A 333 -14.55 3.79 -32.64
C ASN A 333 -14.13 2.47 -31.96
N ILE A 334 -15.08 1.80 -31.30
CA ILE A 334 -14.86 0.59 -30.51
C ILE A 334 -14.77 -0.63 -31.44
N ASN A 335 -13.63 -1.30 -31.37
CA ASN A 335 -13.28 -2.53 -32.08
C ASN A 335 -13.52 -3.75 -31.19
N GLU A 336 -13.21 -3.67 -29.89
CA GLU A 336 -13.44 -4.73 -28.91
C GLU A 336 -14.33 -4.25 -27.76
N LEU A 337 -15.41 -4.98 -27.49
CA LEU A 337 -16.32 -4.71 -26.37
C LEU A 337 -16.44 -5.95 -25.49
N TYR A 338 -16.26 -5.80 -24.18
CA TYR A 338 -16.45 -6.88 -23.22
C TYR A 338 -17.62 -6.53 -22.29
N ILE A 339 -18.61 -7.40 -22.19
CA ILE A 339 -19.88 -7.20 -21.46
C ILE A 339 -20.35 -8.45 -20.68
N GLU A 340 -19.63 -9.56 -20.74
CA GLU A 340 -19.83 -10.77 -19.91
C GLU A 340 -20.16 -10.42 -18.43
N GLY A 341 -21.17 -11.09 -17.86
CA GLY A 341 -21.64 -10.83 -16.50
C GLY A 341 -22.54 -9.58 -16.34
N ASN A 342 -23.03 -9.00 -17.43
CA ASN A 342 -24.14 -8.04 -17.43
C ASN A 342 -25.41 -8.68 -17.98
N GLY A 343 -26.59 -8.25 -17.52
CA GLY A 343 -27.89 -8.70 -18.04
C GLY A 343 -28.15 -8.37 -19.53
N ILE A 344 -27.26 -7.64 -20.20
CA ILE A 344 -27.28 -7.49 -21.68
C ILE A 344 -27.22 -8.85 -22.37
N VAL A 345 -26.38 -9.78 -21.87
CA VAL A 345 -26.10 -11.04 -22.58
C VAL A 345 -27.30 -11.99 -22.59
N ASP A 346 -28.24 -11.80 -21.66
CA ASP A 346 -29.47 -12.56 -21.53
C ASP A 346 -30.56 -12.11 -22.53
N VAL A 347 -30.36 -10.97 -23.22
CA VAL A 347 -31.36 -10.41 -24.17
C VAL A 347 -31.19 -11.05 -25.55
N PRO A 348 -32.20 -11.77 -26.09
CA PRO A 348 -32.10 -12.37 -27.42
C PRO A 348 -31.76 -11.34 -28.50
N GLY A 349 -30.80 -11.67 -29.37
CA GLY A 349 -30.37 -10.79 -30.47
C GLY A 349 -29.50 -9.60 -30.06
N TYR A 350 -29.03 -9.52 -28.80
CA TYR A 350 -28.22 -8.38 -28.33
C TYR A 350 -27.02 -8.06 -29.24
N MET A 351 -26.35 -9.08 -29.79
CA MET A 351 -25.18 -8.89 -30.66
C MET A 351 -25.49 -8.07 -31.91
N ASP A 352 -26.70 -8.19 -32.47
CA ASP A 352 -27.07 -7.48 -33.70
C ASP A 352 -27.39 -6.01 -33.42
N VAL A 353 -27.99 -5.73 -32.25
CA VAL A 353 -28.14 -4.36 -31.72
C VAL A 353 -26.78 -3.72 -31.48
N LEU A 354 -25.81 -4.46 -30.94
CA LEU A 354 -24.45 -3.94 -30.71
C LEU A 354 -23.68 -3.68 -32.02
N LYS A 355 -23.84 -4.53 -33.05
CA LYS A 355 -23.28 -4.27 -34.40
C LYS A 355 -23.87 -2.99 -35.02
N GLU A 356 -25.16 -2.70 -34.79
CA GLU A 356 -25.81 -1.46 -35.25
C GLU A 356 -25.21 -0.21 -34.58
N TYR A 357 -24.75 -0.33 -33.32
CA TYR A 357 -24.18 0.78 -32.56
C TYR A 357 -22.69 0.96 -32.79
N PHE A 358 -21.97 -0.15 -33.04
CA PHE A 358 -20.52 -0.20 -33.24
C PHE A 358 -20.18 -0.90 -34.58
N PRO A 359 -20.31 -0.24 -35.74
CA PRO A 359 -20.15 -0.91 -37.04
C PRO A 359 -18.75 -1.49 -37.35
N LYS A 360 -17.74 -1.09 -36.57
CA LYS A 360 -16.34 -1.56 -36.68
C LYS A 360 -15.99 -2.69 -35.71
N ILE A 361 -16.96 -3.15 -34.92
CA ILE A 361 -16.73 -4.10 -33.84
C ILE A 361 -16.26 -5.46 -34.39
N ILE A 362 -15.01 -5.82 -34.10
CA ILE A 362 -14.39 -7.08 -34.52
C ILE A 362 -14.55 -8.18 -33.47
N LYS A 363 -14.81 -7.82 -32.21
CA LYS A 363 -14.87 -8.73 -31.07
C LYS A 363 -15.91 -8.28 -30.03
N ILE A 364 -16.81 -9.18 -29.64
CA ILE A 364 -17.68 -9.04 -28.47
C ILE A 364 -17.35 -10.19 -27.52
N ASP A 365 -16.85 -9.88 -26.33
CA ASP A 365 -16.33 -10.84 -25.34
C ASP A 365 -15.37 -11.88 -25.96
N ARG A 366 -15.89 -13.09 -26.23
CA ARG A 366 -15.14 -14.24 -26.77
C ARG A 366 -15.36 -14.43 -28.28
N THR A 367 -16.30 -13.71 -28.87
CA THR A 367 -16.79 -13.89 -30.25
C THR A 367 -16.16 -12.90 -31.21
N PHE A 368 -15.41 -13.40 -32.19
CA PHE A 368 -14.88 -12.60 -33.32
C PHE A 368 -15.89 -12.53 -34.48
N LEU A 369 -16.06 -11.34 -35.05
CA LEU A 369 -17.08 -11.04 -36.06
C LEU A 369 -16.55 -10.90 -37.49
N GLY A 370 -15.22 -10.91 -37.69
CA GLY A 370 -14.56 -10.58 -38.96
C GLY A 370 -13.88 -11.74 -39.73
N ALA A 371 -13.94 -12.98 -39.25
CA ALA A 371 -13.21 -14.08 -39.89
C ALA A 371 -13.99 -14.68 -41.08
N LYS A 372 -13.47 -14.52 -42.31
CA LYS A 372 -13.88 -15.40 -43.44
C LYS A 372 -13.60 -16.86 -43.05
N PRO A 373 -14.49 -17.81 -43.36
CA PRO A 373 -14.31 -19.20 -42.97
C PRO A 373 -13.11 -19.81 -43.69
N ARG A 374 -11.99 -19.97 -42.98
CA ARG A 374 -11.04 -21.05 -43.31
C ARG A 374 -11.82 -22.35 -43.25
N LYS A 375 -11.61 -23.25 -44.22
CA LYS A 375 -12.21 -24.59 -44.24
C LYS A 375 -11.64 -25.43 -43.09
N GLN A 376 -12.08 -25.16 -41.86
CA GLN A 376 -12.11 -26.17 -40.81
C GLN A 376 -13.11 -27.24 -41.24
N GLN A 377 -12.72 -28.50 -41.12
CA GLN A 377 -13.64 -29.63 -41.27
C GLN A 377 -14.82 -29.46 -40.29
N LYS A 378 -15.98 -30.02 -40.65
CA LYS A 378 -17.25 -29.87 -39.92
C LYS A 378 -17.12 -30.17 -38.42
N VAL A 379 -16.90 -29.13 -37.60
CA VAL A 379 -17.05 -29.17 -36.12
C VAL A 379 -17.77 -27.90 -35.63
N VAL A 380 -18.73 -27.39 -36.40
CA VAL A 380 -19.57 -26.23 -36.03
C VAL A 380 -20.93 -26.67 -35.45
N ALA A 381 -21.13 -27.99 -35.24
CA ALA A 381 -22.34 -28.55 -34.61
C ALA A 381 -22.13 -29.00 -33.15
N ALA A 382 -20.92 -28.86 -32.60
CA ALA A 382 -20.57 -29.34 -31.25
C ALA A 382 -20.33 -28.22 -30.21
N ALA A 383 -19.92 -27.03 -30.64
CA ALA A 383 -19.56 -25.94 -29.72
C ALA A 383 -20.72 -25.38 -28.87
N ASN A 384 -21.98 -25.61 -29.30
CA ASN A 384 -23.19 -25.26 -28.54
C ASN A 384 -23.80 -26.47 -27.79
N ARG A 385 -23.03 -27.54 -27.53
CA ARG A 385 -23.52 -28.75 -26.81
C ARG A 385 -22.77 -29.11 -25.53
N ILE A 386 -21.68 -28.42 -25.18
CA ILE A 386 -20.87 -28.73 -23.98
C ILE A 386 -20.91 -27.54 -23.02
N GLY A 387 -22.15 -27.24 -22.60
CA GLY A 387 -22.49 -26.13 -21.70
C GLY A 387 -24.00 -26.04 -21.40
N GLY A 388 -24.74 -27.11 -21.70
CA GLY A 388 -26.12 -27.24 -21.21
C GLY A 388 -26.11 -27.77 -19.78
N ASP A 389 -27.15 -27.44 -19.02
CA ASP A 389 -27.40 -28.02 -17.70
C ASP A 389 -27.93 -29.48 -17.77
N ASP A 390 -27.88 -30.08 -18.97
CA ASP A 390 -28.35 -31.41 -19.33
C ASP A 390 -27.22 -32.47 -19.36
N GLU A 391 -26.22 -32.39 -18.46
CA GLU A 391 -25.23 -33.47 -18.32
C GLU A 391 -25.89 -34.73 -17.72
N VAL A 392 -25.59 -35.90 -18.30
CA VAL A 392 -26.24 -37.17 -17.91
C VAL A 392 -25.73 -37.64 -16.55
N GLU A 393 -26.63 -37.71 -15.57
CA GLU A 393 -26.31 -38.14 -14.21
C GLU A 393 -25.74 -39.57 -14.16
N VAL A 394 -24.67 -39.76 -13.36
CA VAL A 394 -23.99 -41.05 -13.22
C VAL A 394 -24.86 -42.01 -12.41
N THR A 395 -25.50 -42.95 -13.11
CA THR A 395 -26.32 -44.00 -12.50
C THR A 395 -25.46 -45.14 -11.94
N SER A 396 -25.62 -45.42 -10.65
CA SER A 396 -24.80 -46.37 -9.89
C SER A 396 -25.23 -47.83 -10.08
N THR A 397 -24.29 -48.70 -10.43
CA THR A 397 -24.43 -50.17 -10.31
C THR A 397 -23.74 -50.71 -9.05
N ALA A 398 -23.97 -51.98 -8.71
CA ALA A 398 -23.35 -52.62 -7.54
C ALA A 398 -21.85 -52.86 -7.76
N GLY A 399 -21.04 -51.94 -7.25
CA GLY A 399 -19.57 -52.00 -7.25
C GLY A 399 -18.94 -52.70 -6.05
N GLU A 400 -17.66 -53.05 -6.14
CA GLU A 400 -16.88 -53.63 -5.03
C GLU A 400 -16.52 -52.54 -4.01
N VAL A 401 -16.73 -52.80 -2.72
CA VAL A 401 -16.61 -51.80 -1.65
C VAL A 401 -15.36 -52.01 -0.81
N PHE A 402 -14.51 -50.99 -0.74
CA PHE A 402 -13.37 -50.91 0.17
C PHE A 402 -13.71 -49.94 1.31
N ALA A 403 -13.64 -50.45 2.54
CA ALA A 403 -13.86 -49.69 3.76
C ALA A 403 -12.86 -50.12 4.83
N SER A 404 -12.56 -49.21 5.76
CA SER A 404 -11.73 -49.50 6.93
C SER A 404 -12.59 -50.10 8.04
N ILE A 405 -12.22 -51.28 8.55
CA ILE A 405 -12.86 -51.89 9.73
C ILE A 405 -11.75 -52.12 10.76
N ASN A 406 -11.89 -51.51 11.94
CA ASN A 406 -10.89 -51.53 13.02
C ASN A 406 -9.48 -51.10 12.55
N GLY A 407 -9.41 -50.13 11.63
CA GLY A 407 -8.14 -49.61 11.08
C GLY A 407 -7.45 -50.53 10.06
N VAL A 408 -8.14 -51.54 9.54
CA VAL A 408 -7.67 -52.44 8.48
C VAL A 408 -8.61 -52.36 7.28
N VAL A 409 -8.06 -52.11 6.09
CA VAL A 409 -8.81 -52.18 4.82
C VAL A 409 -8.75 -53.62 4.31
N ARG A 410 -9.91 -54.28 4.23
CA ARG A 410 -10.00 -55.65 3.71
C ARG A 410 -9.59 -55.67 2.23
N ASN A 411 -8.90 -56.74 1.80
CA ASN A 411 -8.47 -56.98 0.42
C ASN A 411 -7.64 -55.85 -0.21
N ALA A 412 -6.91 -55.05 0.59
CA ALA A 412 -6.10 -53.93 0.10
C ALA A 412 -5.03 -54.33 -0.94
N SER A 413 -4.57 -55.59 -0.93
CA SER A 413 -3.71 -56.18 -1.97
C SER A 413 -4.34 -56.16 -3.36
N ASP A 414 -5.65 -56.39 -3.40
CA ASP A 414 -6.42 -56.68 -4.61
C ASP A 414 -6.79 -55.38 -5.33
N PHE A 415 -6.70 -54.24 -4.63
CA PHE A 415 -6.92 -52.90 -5.17
C PHE A 415 -6.05 -52.62 -6.42
N LYS A 416 -4.88 -53.28 -6.54
CA LYS A 416 -4.01 -53.19 -7.71
C LYS A 416 -4.69 -53.56 -9.04
N LYS A 417 -5.78 -54.33 -9.02
CA LYS A 417 -6.57 -54.67 -10.22
C LYS A 417 -7.22 -53.44 -10.90
N TYR A 418 -7.39 -52.34 -10.17
CA TYR A 418 -7.96 -51.09 -10.68
C TYR A 418 -6.94 -50.15 -11.36
N LYS A 419 -5.66 -50.53 -11.48
CA LYS A 419 -4.59 -49.64 -11.97
C LYS A 419 -4.83 -49.03 -13.36
N PHE A 420 -5.54 -49.74 -14.23
CA PHE A 420 -5.85 -49.29 -15.60
C PHE A 420 -7.36 -49.13 -15.83
N ASN A 421 -8.11 -48.90 -14.75
CA ASN A 421 -9.56 -48.83 -14.81
C ASN A 421 -10.03 -47.42 -15.23
N THR A 422 -10.92 -47.39 -16.22
CA THR A 422 -11.49 -46.18 -16.83
C THR A 422 -12.96 -45.97 -16.48
N LYS A 423 -13.48 -46.72 -15.49
CA LYS A 423 -14.85 -46.58 -14.97
C LYS A 423 -14.91 -45.50 -13.89
N TRP A 424 -16.11 -44.99 -13.66
CA TRP A 424 -16.40 -44.15 -12.51
C TRP A 424 -16.28 -44.97 -11.21
N HIS A 425 -15.67 -44.36 -10.21
CA HIS A 425 -15.59 -44.87 -8.84
C HIS A 425 -16.26 -43.86 -7.92
N GLN A 426 -16.97 -44.33 -6.90
CA GLN A 426 -17.61 -43.45 -5.92
C GLN A 426 -16.76 -43.38 -4.65
N VAL A 427 -16.53 -42.17 -4.16
CA VAL A 427 -15.97 -41.90 -2.84
C VAL A 427 -17.11 -41.44 -1.93
N VAL A 428 -17.22 -42.02 -0.74
CA VAL A 428 -18.15 -41.59 0.31
C VAL A 428 -17.33 -41.21 1.54
N VAL A 429 -17.60 -40.03 2.10
CA VAL A 429 -16.90 -39.48 3.27
C VAL A 429 -17.90 -39.34 4.41
N SER A 430 -17.73 -40.10 5.50
CA SER A 430 -18.66 -40.09 6.64
C SER A 430 -18.16 -39.14 7.74
N HIS A 431 -18.91 -38.07 8.01
CA HIS A 431 -18.53 -36.95 8.88
C HIS A 431 -19.49 -36.67 10.04
N ASP A 432 -20.68 -37.29 10.04
CA ASP A 432 -21.77 -37.11 11.02
C ASP A 432 -22.27 -35.67 11.17
N GLY A 433 -22.18 -34.88 10.10
CA GLY A 433 -22.70 -33.51 10.02
C GLY A 433 -21.77 -32.45 10.62
N ARG A 434 -20.51 -32.81 10.88
CA ARG A 434 -19.55 -31.97 11.63
C ARG A 434 -18.66 -31.09 10.76
N TYR A 435 -18.58 -31.40 9.46
CA TYR A 435 -17.73 -30.70 8.49
C TYR A 435 -18.55 -30.47 7.22
N ASP A 436 -18.26 -29.39 6.50
CA ASP A 436 -18.92 -29.07 5.23
C ASP A 436 -18.10 -29.53 4.01
N LYS A 437 -18.69 -29.38 2.81
CA LYS A 437 -18.05 -29.70 1.53
C LYS A 437 -16.69 -29.01 1.36
N ALA A 438 -16.58 -27.73 1.72
CA ALA A 438 -15.37 -26.95 1.50
C ALA A 438 -14.24 -27.44 2.39
N GLU A 439 -14.55 -27.74 3.66
CA GLU A 439 -13.58 -28.29 4.60
C GLU A 439 -13.14 -29.72 4.23
N ILE A 440 -14.08 -30.58 3.83
CA ILE A 440 -13.77 -31.94 3.36
C ILE A 440 -12.86 -31.89 2.12
N LEU A 441 -13.19 -31.04 1.14
CA LEU A 441 -12.38 -30.86 -0.06
C LEU A 441 -10.99 -30.28 0.25
N GLU A 442 -10.87 -29.28 1.12
CA GLU A 442 -9.54 -28.73 1.49
C GLU A 442 -8.65 -29.80 2.13
N ASN A 443 -9.19 -30.64 3.01
CA ASN A 443 -8.43 -31.73 3.63
C ASN A 443 -8.05 -32.81 2.58
N LEU A 444 -8.97 -33.21 1.69
CA LEU A 444 -8.69 -34.14 0.60
C LEU A 444 -7.60 -33.61 -0.36
N PHE A 445 -7.75 -32.38 -0.87
CA PHE A 445 -6.75 -31.79 -1.78
C PHE A 445 -5.40 -31.56 -1.11
N THR A 446 -5.34 -31.34 0.21
CA THR A 446 -4.07 -31.27 0.94
C THR A 446 -3.40 -32.65 1.02
N VAL A 447 -4.17 -33.70 1.33
CA VAL A 447 -3.63 -35.07 1.49
C VAL A 447 -3.25 -35.71 0.15
N LEU A 448 -3.93 -35.31 -0.93
CA LEU A 448 -3.75 -35.87 -2.28
C LEU A 448 -2.98 -34.96 -3.24
N ASP A 449 -2.25 -33.97 -2.72
CA ASP A 449 -1.69 -32.87 -3.51
C ASP A 449 -0.77 -33.28 -4.69
N GLY A 450 -0.14 -34.45 -4.60
CA GLY A 450 0.73 -35.00 -5.64
C GLY A 450 0.02 -35.83 -6.73
N PHE A 451 -1.28 -36.08 -6.60
CA PHE A 451 -2.02 -37.03 -7.43
C PHE A 451 -3.13 -36.37 -8.26
N ASP A 452 -3.38 -36.89 -9.45
CA ASP A 452 -4.50 -36.44 -10.29
C ASP A 452 -5.81 -36.89 -9.62
N PHE A 453 -6.52 -35.94 -9.01
CA PHE A 453 -7.72 -36.18 -8.21
C PHE A 453 -8.71 -35.02 -8.37
N TYR A 454 -9.86 -35.31 -8.99
CA TYR A 454 -10.86 -34.31 -9.39
C TYR A 454 -12.26 -34.81 -9.03
N PRO A 455 -12.80 -34.45 -7.83
CA PRO A 455 -14.14 -34.81 -7.41
C PRO A 455 -15.20 -34.32 -8.41
N CYS A 456 -16.00 -35.25 -8.93
CA CYS A 456 -17.05 -35.00 -9.90
C CYS A 456 -18.43 -35.28 -9.31
N TYR A 457 -19.46 -34.54 -9.73
CA TYR A 457 -20.86 -34.74 -9.31
C TYR A 457 -21.04 -34.81 -7.78
N TYR A 458 -20.38 -33.92 -7.05
CA TYR A 458 -20.38 -33.90 -5.58
C TYR A 458 -21.77 -33.64 -4.99
N ARG A 459 -22.22 -34.49 -4.06
CA ARG A 459 -23.47 -34.36 -3.30
C ARG A 459 -23.19 -34.37 -1.81
N THR A 460 -23.85 -33.46 -1.08
CA THR A 460 -23.77 -33.36 0.38
C THR A 460 -24.99 -33.97 1.05
N TYR A 461 -24.81 -34.66 2.17
CA TYR A 461 -25.90 -35.13 3.03
C TYR A 461 -25.61 -34.83 4.50
N SER A 462 -26.62 -34.96 5.37
CA SER A 462 -26.53 -34.57 6.78
C SER A 462 -25.50 -35.32 7.64
N LYS A 463 -24.93 -36.43 7.14
CA LYS A 463 -23.92 -37.24 7.86
C LYS A 463 -22.76 -37.72 7.00
N GLN A 464 -22.86 -37.60 5.68
CA GLN A 464 -21.87 -38.09 4.74
C GLN A 464 -21.96 -37.27 3.46
N ASP A 465 -20.85 -37.17 2.74
CA ASP A 465 -20.82 -36.61 1.40
C ASP A 465 -20.41 -37.71 0.41
N GLU A 466 -20.87 -37.63 -0.83
CA GLU A 466 -20.48 -38.56 -1.89
C GLU A 466 -20.11 -37.83 -3.18
N PHE A 467 -19.14 -38.37 -3.91
CA PHE A 467 -18.75 -37.86 -5.22
C PHE A 467 -18.16 -38.97 -6.07
N PHE A 468 -18.09 -38.74 -7.38
CA PHE A 468 -17.48 -39.66 -8.34
C PHE A 468 -16.09 -39.19 -8.75
N VAL A 469 -15.24 -40.13 -9.12
CA VAL A 469 -13.90 -39.88 -9.68
C VAL A 469 -13.59 -40.91 -10.76
N ILE A 470 -12.69 -40.56 -11.67
CA ILE A 470 -12.27 -41.37 -12.82
C ILE A 470 -10.77 -41.14 -13.08
N ASN A 471 -10.06 -42.15 -13.59
CA ASN A 471 -8.64 -42.05 -13.96
C ASN A 471 -7.69 -41.49 -12.86
N CYS A 472 -7.97 -41.81 -11.59
CA CYS A 472 -7.28 -41.28 -10.40
C CYS A 472 -6.72 -42.40 -9.48
N TYR A 473 -6.31 -43.52 -10.09
CA TYR A 473 -5.93 -44.74 -9.35
C TYR A 473 -4.88 -44.47 -8.26
N GLU A 474 -3.85 -43.67 -8.54
CA GLU A 474 -2.78 -43.35 -7.59
C GLU A 474 -3.31 -42.66 -6.33
N ALA A 475 -4.25 -41.72 -6.48
CA ALA A 475 -4.90 -41.03 -5.37
C ALA A 475 -5.72 -42.01 -4.51
N LEU A 476 -6.52 -42.88 -5.15
CA LEU A 476 -7.33 -43.86 -4.44
C LEU A 476 -6.46 -44.94 -3.76
N ALA A 477 -5.39 -45.39 -4.41
CA ALA A 477 -4.42 -46.32 -3.83
C ALA A 477 -3.69 -45.72 -2.63
N PHE A 478 -3.41 -44.40 -2.65
CA PHE A 478 -2.88 -43.67 -1.50
C PHE A 478 -3.89 -43.59 -0.34
N LEU A 479 -5.18 -43.37 -0.62
CA LEU A 479 -6.23 -43.43 0.40
C LEU A 479 -6.34 -44.83 1.03
N VAL A 480 -6.26 -45.91 0.23
CA VAL A 480 -6.25 -47.29 0.72
C VAL A 480 -5.03 -47.57 1.62
N GLN A 481 -3.84 -47.11 1.23
CA GLN A 481 -2.64 -47.20 2.06
C GLN A 481 -2.76 -46.38 3.35
N SER A 482 -3.43 -45.23 3.27
CA SER A 482 -3.80 -44.36 4.40
C SER A 482 -5.00 -44.89 5.22
N LYS A 483 -5.28 -46.20 5.12
CA LYS A 483 -6.34 -46.92 5.86
C LYS A 483 -7.74 -46.36 5.66
N LEU A 484 -7.98 -45.67 4.54
CA LEU A 484 -9.23 -44.97 4.22
C LEU A 484 -9.72 -44.04 5.35
N ALA A 485 -8.80 -43.32 5.98
CA ALA A 485 -9.09 -42.36 7.04
C ALA A 485 -8.52 -40.98 6.69
N LEU A 486 -9.36 -39.94 6.73
CA LEU A 486 -8.97 -38.55 6.46
C LEU A 486 -8.83 -37.79 7.76
N LYS A 487 -7.65 -37.22 8.03
CA LYS A 487 -7.45 -36.35 9.19
C LYS A 487 -7.97 -34.94 8.89
N MET A 488 -8.86 -34.43 9.73
CA MET A 488 -9.39 -33.06 9.62
C MET A 488 -8.50 -32.09 10.39
N LYS A 489 -8.02 -31.02 9.75
CA LYS A 489 -7.13 -30.03 10.37
C LYS A 489 -7.76 -29.29 11.57
N SER A 490 -9.05 -28.99 11.51
CA SER A 490 -9.81 -28.20 12.50
C SER A 490 -9.87 -28.88 13.87
N SER A 491 -10.20 -30.18 13.89
CA SER A 491 -10.40 -31.00 15.09
C SER A 491 -9.22 -31.92 15.41
N SER A 492 -8.30 -32.12 14.46
CA SER A 492 -7.28 -33.18 14.47
C SER A 492 -7.82 -34.62 14.51
N GLU A 493 -9.13 -34.82 14.36
CA GLU A 493 -9.74 -36.15 14.31
C GLU A 493 -9.62 -36.80 12.92
N TYR A 494 -9.92 -38.11 12.86
CA TYR A 494 -10.03 -38.85 11.60
C TYR A 494 -11.49 -39.15 11.27
N ILE A 495 -11.89 -38.90 10.02
CA ILE A 495 -13.18 -39.31 9.45
C ILE A 495 -13.01 -40.46 8.45
N SER A 496 -14.07 -41.25 8.28
CA SER A 496 -14.03 -42.47 7.47
C SER A 496 -14.26 -42.17 5.99
N ILE A 497 -13.46 -42.79 5.13
CA ILE A 497 -13.68 -42.85 3.69
C ILE A 497 -14.11 -44.28 3.31
N VAL A 498 -15.05 -44.39 2.39
CA VAL A 498 -15.44 -45.63 1.72
C VAL A 498 -15.29 -45.44 0.22
N LEU A 499 -14.60 -46.36 -0.44
CA LEU A 499 -14.49 -46.39 -1.90
C LEU A 499 -15.42 -47.48 -2.45
N LYS A 500 -16.18 -47.16 -3.49
CA LYS A 500 -16.94 -48.14 -4.26
C LYS A 500 -16.41 -48.10 -5.70
N MET A 501 -15.85 -49.21 -6.16
CA MET A 501 -15.17 -49.33 -7.45
C MET A 501 -16.13 -49.85 -8.52
N ASP A 502 -15.87 -49.54 -9.79
CA ASP A 502 -16.68 -49.98 -10.95
C ASP A 502 -18.18 -49.59 -10.87
N MET A 503 -18.46 -48.37 -10.43
CA MET A 503 -19.83 -47.88 -10.20
C MET A 503 -20.60 -47.55 -11.48
N ALA A 504 -19.92 -47.11 -12.54
CA ALA A 504 -20.51 -46.86 -13.85
C ALA A 504 -19.43 -46.82 -14.94
N GLU A 505 -19.78 -47.21 -16.17
CA GLU A 505 -18.92 -46.95 -17.34
C GLU A 505 -19.04 -45.48 -17.79
N PHE A 506 -17.96 -44.93 -18.35
CA PHE A 506 -17.99 -43.60 -18.94
C PHE A 506 -18.90 -43.58 -20.18
N LYS A 507 -19.70 -42.51 -20.34
CA LYS A 507 -20.65 -42.33 -21.44
C LYS A 507 -20.49 -40.95 -22.07
N ASP A 508 -20.73 -40.85 -23.37
CA ASP A 508 -20.77 -39.57 -24.08
C ASP A 508 -21.75 -38.59 -23.43
N GLY A 509 -21.31 -37.34 -23.23
CA GLY A 509 -22.08 -36.30 -22.52
C GLY A 509 -21.87 -36.25 -21.01
N GLN A 510 -21.02 -37.11 -20.44
CA GLN A 510 -20.52 -36.98 -19.06
C GLN A 510 -19.30 -36.05 -18.97
N VAL A 511 -18.98 -35.63 -17.75
CA VAL A 511 -17.96 -34.61 -17.49
C VAL A 511 -16.54 -35.07 -17.84
N VAL A 512 -15.82 -34.24 -18.59
CA VAL A 512 -14.41 -34.47 -18.95
C VAL A 512 -13.53 -33.38 -18.33
N VAL A 513 -12.70 -33.77 -17.37
CA VAL A 513 -11.84 -32.87 -16.57
C VAL A 513 -10.94 -31.99 -17.46
N GLU A 514 -10.27 -32.57 -18.47
CA GLU A 514 -9.39 -31.82 -19.37
C GLU A 514 -10.17 -30.78 -20.20
N GLU A 515 -11.41 -31.06 -20.61
CA GLU A 515 -12.25 -30.09 -21.34
C GLU A 515 -12.68 -28.93 -20.44
N LYS A 516 -13.07 -29.23 -19.20
CA LYS A 516 -13.43 -28.21 -18.19
C LYS A 516 -12.25 -27.29 -17.86
N LEU A 517 -11.03 -27.83 -17.69
CA LEU A 517 -9.82 -27.03 -17.50
C LEU A 517 -9.46 -26.22 -18.76
N ASN A 518 -9.56 -26.81 -19.95
CA ASN A 518 -9.34 -26.08 -21.21
C ASN A 518 -10.36 -24.96 -21.42
N PHE A 519 -11.60 -25.13 -20.95
CA PHE A 519 -12.65 -24.10 -20.95
C PHE A 519 -12.29 -22.93 -20.01
N ALA A 520 -11.88 -23.22 -18.77
CA ALA A 520 -11.44 -22.22 -17.80
C ALA A 520 -10.27 -21.36 -18.31
N LEU A 521 -9.38 -21.97 -19.08
CA LEU A 521 -8.21 -21.34 -19.70
C LEU A 521 -8.51 -20.47 -20.93
N GLN A 522 -9.70 -20.56 -21.55
CA GLN A 522 -9.96 -19.94 -22.87
C GLN A 522 -9.71 -18.42 -22.90
N CYS A 523 -9.98 -17.72 -21.80
CA CYS A 523 -9.93 -16.25 -21.71
C CYS A 523 -8.77 -15.71 -20.87
N GLN A 524 -7.87 -16.59 -20.41
CA GLN A 524 -6.76 -16.21 -19.51
C GLN A 524 -5.51 -15.76 -20.27
N PHE A 525 -5.48 -15.90 -21.60
CA PHE A 525 -4.33 -15.49 -22.41
C PHE A 525 -4.66 -14.27 -23.28
N ASN A 526 -3.98 -13.15 -23.04
CA ASN A 526 -4.10 -11.91 -23.82
C ASN A 526 -2.75 -11.18 -23.93
N ASP A 527 -2.45 -10.55 -25.07
CA ASP A 527 -1.15 -9.96 -25.45
C ASP A 527 0.06 -10.62 -24.77
N ARG A 528 0.25 -11.92 -25.07
CA ARG A 528 1.41 -12.71 -24.60
C ARG A 528 1.52 -12.85 -23.08
N CYS A 529 0.51 -12.43 -22.32
CA CYS A 529 0.36 -12.68 -20.89
C CYS A 529 -0.64 -13.82 -20.66
N LEU A 530 -0.23 -14.84 -19.91
CA LEU A 530 -1.13 -15.81 -19.30
C LEU A 530 -1.44 -15.32 -17.88
N ASP A 531 -2.63 -14.77 -17.69
CA ASP A 531 -3.10 -14.19 -16.43
C ASP A 531 -3.98 -15.20 -15.68
N LEU A 532 -3.41 -15.83 -14.66
CA LEU A 532 -4.07 -16.77 -13.76
C LEU A 532 -4.15 -16.18 -12.34
N CYS A 533 -4.29 -14.86 -12.20
CA CYS A 533 -4.54 -14.26 -10.88
C CYS A 533 -5.88 -14.74 -10.30
N ASN A 534 -5.89 -15.14 -9.03
CA ASN A 534 -7.09 -15.54 -8.29
C ASN A 534 -7.93 -16.61 -9.02
N PHE A 535 -7.24 -17.57 -9.66
CA PHE A 535 -7.83 -18.48 -10.64
C PHE A 535 -8.81 -19.48 -10.01
N GLN A 536 -8.76 -19.67 -8.68
CA GLN A 536 -9.78 -20.43 -7.95
C GLN A 536 -11.19 -19.92 -8.25
N GLN A 537 -11.42 -18.60 -8.30
CA GLN A 537 -12.75 -18.03 -8.62
C GLN A 537 -13.24 -18.30 -10.05
N VAL A 538 -12.34 -18.71 -10.96
CA VAL A 538 -12.71 -19.18 -12.30
C VAL A 538 -13.08 -20.66 -12.25
N LEU A 539 -12.31 -21.45 -11.48
CA LEU A 539 -12.55 -22.87 -11.27
C LEU A 539 -13.86 -23.14 -10.50
N ASP A 540 -14.18 -22.34 -9.48
CA ASP A 540 -15.40 -22.45 -8.67
C ASP A 540 -16.70 -22.25 -9.48
N ARG A 541 -16.60 -21.66 -10.67
CA ARG A 541 -17.74 -21.48 -11.62
C ARG A 541 -17.98 -22.71 -12.48
N ILE A 542 -17.09 -23.71 -12.44
CA ILE A 542 -17.21 -24.92 -13.23
C ILE A 542 -18.21 -25.86 -12.54
N LYS A 543 -19.34 -26.11 -13.19
CA LYS A 543 -20.29 -27.14 -12.73
C LYS A 543 -19.68 -28.55 -12.88
N PHE A 544 -20.11 -29.43 -11.98
CA PHE A 544 -19.87 -30.87 -11.97
C PHE A 544 -18.44 -31.38 -11.70
N VAL A 545 -17.42 -30.50 -11.56
CA VAL A 545 -16.07 -30.87 -11.10
C VAL A 545 -15.56 -29.84 -10.10
N ASP A 546 -15.08 -30.29 -8.95
CA ASP A 546 -14.38 -29.46 -7.98
C ASP A 546 -12.86 -29.49 -8.23
N PHE A 547 -12.23 -28.32 -8.21
CA PHE A 547 -10.78 -28.15 -8.41
C PHE A 547 -10.16 -27.31 -7.28
N SER A 548 -8.85 -27.46 -7.06
CA SER A 548 -8.08 -26.59 -6.17
C SER A 548 -6.82 -26.08 -6.86
N VAL A 549 -6.74 -24.78 -7.15
CA VAL A 549 -5.52 -24.15 -7.72
C VAL A 549 -4.36 -24.16 -6.72
N LYS A 550 -4.66 -24.25 -5.42
CA LYS A 550 -3.66 -24.45 -4.36
C LYS A 550 -2.95 -25.80 -4.48
N SER A 551 -3.53 -26.76 -5.21
CA SER A 551 -2.90 -28.06 -5.39
C SER A 551 -1.79 -28.00 -6.43
N THR A 552 -0.59 -28.46 -6.04
CA THR A 552 0.61 -28.53 -6.87
C THR A 552 0.35 -29.34 -8.15
N ARG A 553 -0.32 -30.50 -8.03
CA ARG A 553 -0.65 -31.35 -9.19
C ARG A 553 -1.69 -30.73 -10.10
N THR A 554 -2.74 -30.13 -9.53
CA THR A 554 -3.80 -29.46 -10.30
C THR A 554 -3.24 -28.25 -11.06
N LEU A 555 -2.44 -27.40 -10.39
CA LEU A 555 -1.78 -26.26 -11.02
C LEU A 555 -0.78 -26.70 -12.09
N SER A 556 -0.02 -27.77 -11.88
CA SER A 556 0.85 -28.35 -12.91
C SER A 556 0.06 -28.82 -14.14
N THR A 557 -1.09 -29.46 -13.95
CA THR A 557 -1.99 -29.85 -15.05
C THR A 557 -2.51 -28.62 -15.80
N ILE A 558 -2.98 -27.58 -15.10
CA ILE A 558 -3.42 -26.31 -15.68
C ILE A 558 -2.30 -25.66 -16.50
N LEU A 559 -1.10 -25.52 -15.93
CA LEU A 559 0.06 -24.92 -16.60
C LEU A 559 0.53 -25.76 -17.80
N THR A 560 0.40 -27.09 -17.75
CA THR A 560 0.72 -27.99 -18.87
C THR A 560 -0.26 -27.82 -20.03
N LEU A 561 -1.57 -27.79 -19.75
CA LEU A 561 -2.61 -27.57 -20.77
C LEU A 561 -2.48 -26.18 -21.40
N ALA A 562 -2.30 -25.14 -20.58
CA ALA A 562 -2.05 -23.79 -21.06
C ALA A 562 -0.73 -23.70 -21.85
N GLY A 563 0.31 -24.44 -21.45
CA GLY A 563 1.61 -24.49 -22.13
C GLY A 563 1.50 -25.06 -23.54
N ARG A 564 0.77 -26.17 -23.71
CA ARG A 564 0.47 -26.77 -25.03
C ARG A 564 -0.21 -25.78 -25.99
N LYS A 565 -1.03 -24.87 -25.48
CA LYS A 565 -1.90 -23.97 -26.28
C LYS A 565 -1.31 -22.57 -26.48
N TYR A 566 -0.62 -22.03 -25.49
CA TYR A 566 -0.19 -20.63 -25.42
C TYR A 566 1.32 -20.44 -25.17
N GLY A 567 2.02 -21.45 -24.66
CA GLY A 567 3.38 -21.32 -24.12
C GLY A 567 4.43 -20.77 -25.10
N VAL A 568 4.32 -21.08 -26.40
CA VAL A 568 5.23 -20.57 -27.46
C VAL A 568 5.12 -19.05 -27.67
N ALA A 569 3.96 -18.47 -27.36
CA ALA A 569 3.68 -17.04 -27.49
C ALA A 569 3.74 -16.30 -26.14
N CYS A 570 3.76 -17.02 -25.01
CA CYS A 570 3.71 -16.45 -23.67
C CYS A 570 5.06 -15.84 -23.25
N LEU A 571 5.02 -14.55 -22.87
CA LEU A 571 6.15 -13.79 -22.31
C LEU A 571 5.97 -13.50 -20.82
N ILE A 572 4.72 -13.42 -20.34
CA ILE A 572 4.39 -13.06 -18.95
C ILE A 572 3.45 -14.12 -18.38
N LEU A 573 3.71 -14.59 -17.16
CA LEU A 573 2.81 -15.46 -16.39
C LEU A 573 2.49 -14.81 -15.06
N ARG A 574 1.19 -14.61 -14.77
CA ARG A 574 0.72 -14.09 -13.49
C ARG A 574 -0.03 -15.18 -12.73
N LEU A 575 0.31 -15.35 -11.46
CA LEU A 575 -0.19 -16.39 -10.55
C LEU A 575 -0.56 -15.81 -9.17
N ARG A 576 -0.91 -14.52 -9.10
CA ARG A 576 -1.21 -13.84 -7.82
C ARG A 576 -2.44 -14.41 -7.13
N HIS A 577 -2.52 -14.31 -5.80
CA HIS A 577 -3.70 -14.69 -5.00
C HIS A 577 -4.21 -16.14 -5.21
N ASN A 578 -3.31 -17.09 -5.50
CA ASN A 578 -3.68 -18.50 -5.67
C ASN A 578 -3.40 -19.37 -4.43
N GLY A 579 -2.81 -18.79 -3.37
CA GLY A 579 -2.42 -19.53 -2.16
C GLY A 579 -1.34 -20.58 -2.41
N ILE A 580 -0.49 -20.35 -3.43
CA ILE A 580 0.63 -21.23 -3.79
C ILE A 580 1.63 -21.26 -2.65
N ARG A 581 2.03 -22.45 -2.21
CA ARG A 581 2.98 -22.65 -1.10
C ARG A 581 4.39 -23.01 -1.54
N ASN A 582 4.53 -23.65 -2.70
CA ASN A 582 5.80 -24.04 -3.31
C ASN A 582 5.71 -23.95 -4.84
N LEU A 583 6.84 -23.92 -5.54
CA LEU A 583 6.89 -23.78 -7.00
C LEU A 583 7.03 -25.12 -7.76
N GLY A 584 6.77 -26.26 -7.13
CA GLY A 584 6.85 -27.59 -7.77
C GLY A 584 5.97 -27.73 -9.03
N ALA A 585 4.81 -27.06 -9.03
CA ALA A 585 3.89 -27.00 -10.17
C ALA A 585 4.49 -26.30 -11.41
N LEU A 586 5.47 -25.41 -11.21
CA LEU A 586 6.10 -24.62 -12.28
C LEU A 586 7.19 -25.40 -13.03
N SER A 587 7.41 -26.67 -12.71
CA SER A 587 8.16 -27.60 -13.57
C SER A 587 7.57 -27.68 -14.99
N SER A 588 6.25 -27.47 -15.15
CA SER A 588 5.55 -27.35 -16.43
C SER A 588 5.95 -26.12 -17.27
N LEU A 589 6.70 -25.16 -16.72
CA LEU A 589 7.17 -23.99 -17.46
C LEU A 589 8.20 -24.31 -18.56
N ILE A 590 8.68 -25.55 -18.65
CA ILE A 590 9.42 -26.06 -19.81
C ILE A 590 8.66 -25.89 -21.14
N SER A 591 7.32 -25.85 -21.11
CA SER A 591 6.48 -25.57 -22.29
C SER A 591 6.39 -24.08 -22.67
N TYR A 592 7.09 -23.18 -21.96
CA TYR A 592 7.01 -21.72 -22.12
C TYR A 592 8.39 -21.15 -22.51
N PRO A 593 8.93 -21.48 -23.70
CA PRO A 593 10.33 -21.22 -24.05
C PRO A 593 10.73 -19.74 -24.15
N LYS A 594 9.74 -18.82 -24.09
CA LYS A 594 9.93 -17.36 -24.17
C LYS A 594 9.45 -16.62 -22.92
N LEU A 595 9.18 -17.32 -21.81
CA LEU A 595 8.75 -16.67 -20.57
C LEU A 595 9.86 -15.76 -20.03
N ILE A 596 9.55 -14.47 -19.90
CA ILE A 596 10.46 -13.42 -19.43
C ILE A 596 10.10 -12.98 -18.02
N ALA A 597 8.80 -12.86 -17.71
CA ALA A 597 8.30 -12.35 -16.43
C ALA A 597 7.39 -13.36 -15.72
N LEU A 598 7.57 -13.49 -14.40
CA LEU A 598 6.79 -14.35 -13.52
C LEU A 598 6.32 -13.57 -12.29
N ASP A 599 5.00 -13.53 -12.07
CA ASP A 599 4.38 -12.75 -10.99
C ASP A 599 3.67 -13.67 -10.00
N LEU A 600 4.25 -13.81 -8.81
CA LEU A 600 3.85 -14.73 -7.73
C LEU A 600 3.33 -13.99 -6.49
N ARG A 601 3.01 -12.70 -6.59
CA ARG A 601 2.63 -11.87 -5.43
C ARG A 601 1.38 -12.36 -4.71
N PHE A 602 1.28 -12.07 -3.41
CA PHE A 602 0.12 -12.45 -2.57
C PHE A 602 -0.16 -13.97 -2.60
N ASN A 603 0.88 -14.79 -2.49
CA ASN A 603 0.78 -16.23 -2.28
C ASN A 603 1.30 -16.59 -0.88
N ASP A 604 1.44 -17.88 -0.59
CA ASP A 604 1.71 -18.44 0.75
C ASP A 604 3.11 -19.09 0.80
N ILE A 605 4.06 -18.56 0.01
CA ILE A 605 5.46 -18.99 -0.09
C ILE A 605 6.20 -18.49 1.15
N ARG A 606 6.66 -19.39 2.03
CA ARG A 606 7.20 -19.02 3.36
C ARG A 606 8.71 -19.00 3.44
N THR A 607 9.37 -19.87 2.70
CA THR A 607 10.81 -20.11 2.77
C THR A 607 11.45 -19.98 1.38
N PHE A 608 12.77 -19.89 1.33
CA PHE A 608 13.48 -19.90 0.04
C PHE A 608 13.46 -21.29 -0.61
N ASP A 609 13.35 -22.37 0.18
CA ASP A 609 13.21 -23.73 -0.36
C ASP A 609 11.87 -23.95 -1.08
N ASP A 610 10.83 -23.20 -0.71
CA ASP A 610 9.55 -23.20 -1.43
C ASP A 610 9.69 -22.67 -2.89
N LEU A 611 10.78 -21.96 -3.22
CA LEU A 611 11.08 -21.52 -4.60
C LEU A 611 11.63 -22.66 -5.48
N GLN A 612 11.89 -23.84 -4.92
CA GLN A 612 12.26 -25.03 -5.70
C GLN A 612 11.13 -25.45 -6.65
N GLY A 613 11.49 -25.81 -7.89
CA GLY A 613 10.56 -26.31 -8.92
C GLY A 613 10.70 -25.62 -10.29
N VAL A 614 11.20 -24.38 -10.34
CA VAL A 614 11.39 -23.63 -11.59
C VAL A 614 12.72 -24.00 -12.29
N ILE A 615 12.84 -25.25 -12.74
CA ILE A 615 14.10 -25.84 -13.23
C ILE A 615 14.60 -25.15 -14.53
N LYS A 616 15.88 -24.76 -14.55
CA LYS A 616 16.62 -24.25 -15.74
C LYS A 616 15.90 -23.10 -16.49
N ASN A 617 15.30 -22.18 -15.74
CA ASN A 617 14.56 -21.06 -16.29
C ASN A 617 15.45 -19.92 -16.83
N LYS A 618 14.84 -19.04 -17.63
CA LYS A 618 15.46 -17.81 -18.19
C LYS A 618 14.65 -16.55 -17.82
N ILE A 619 13.96 -16.61 -16.69
CA ILE A 619 13.07 -15.54 -16.24
C ILE A 619 13.93 -14.36 -15.79
N LYS A 620 13.65 -13.18 -16.35
CA LYS A 620 14.38 -11.94 -16.12
C LYS A 620 13.71 -11.06 -15.07
N GLU A 621 12.40 -11.13 -14.95
CA GLU A 621 11.60 -10.30 -14.04
C GLU A 621 10.74 -11.19 -13.15
N VAL A 622 10.94 -11.08 -11.83
CA VAL A 622 10.22 -11.88 -10.83
C VAL A 622 9.53 -10.94 -9.84
N PHE A 623 8.28 -11.21 -9.50
CA PHE A 623 7.57 -10.52 -8.42
C PHE A 623 7.16 -11.52 -7.33
N LEU A 624 7.62 -11.30 -6.11
CA LEU A 624 7.39 -12.06 -4.89
C LEU A 624 6.74 -11.24 -3.77
N ASP A 625 6.58 -9.91 -3.91
CA ASP A 625 5.90 -9.03 -2.95
C ASP A 625 4.69 -9.68 -2.25
N ASN A 626 4.53 -9.40 -0.95
CA ASN A 626 3.42 -9.90 -0.13
C ASN A 626 3.36 -11.45 -0.06
N ASN A 627 4.51 -12.12 -0.16
CA ASN A 627 4.69 -13.50 0.32
C ASN A 627 5.50 -13.48 1.63
N PRO A 628 5.25 -14.39 2.60
CA PRO A 628 6.00 -14.42 3.85
C PRO A 628 7.53 -14.59 3.68
N VAL A 629 8.00 -15.20 2.58
CA VAL A 629 9.44 -15.33 2.25
C VAL A 629 10.18 -13.98 2.14
N CYS A 630 9.49 -12.87 1.84
CA CYS A 630 10.10 -11.54 1.82
C CYS A 630 10.67 -11.13 3.19
N ASN A 631 10.14 -11.69 4.28
CA ASN A 631 10.60 -11.44 5.65
C ASN A 631 11.63 -12.48 6.16
N ALA A 632 12.05 -13.44 5.33
CA ALA A 632 12.93 -14.54 5.71
C ALA A 632 14.44 -14.24 5.55
N ALA A 633 14.80 -13.00 5.23
CA ALA A 633 16.18 -12.51 5.12
C ALA A 633 16.34 -11.20 5.89
N GLU A 634 17.51 -10.98 6.48
CA GLU A 634 17.77 -9.82 7.34
C GLU A 634 18.00 -8.52 6.53
N THR A 635 18.40 -8.65 5.26
CA THR A 635 18.69 -7.52 4.38
C THR A 635 18.20 -7.78 2.96
N GLY A 636 17.89 -6.71 2.23
CA GLY A 636 17.52 -6.80 0.81
C GLY A 636 18.59 -7.45 -0.07
N VAL A 637 19.88 -7.23 0.24
CA VAL A 637 21.01 -7.86 -0.46
C VAL A 637 21.00 -9.39 -0.26
N GLU A 638 20.76 -9.84 0.98
CA GLU A 638 20.66 -11.27 1.27
C GLU A 638 19.42 -11.90 0.60
N TYR A 639 18.28 -11.21 0.63
CA TYR A 639 17.05 -11.60 -0.07
C TYR A 639 17.29 -11.81 -1.56
N ILE A 640 17.84 -10.81 -2.27
CA ILE A 640 18.16 -10.91 -3.70
C ILE A 640 19.11 -12.07 -3.98
N ARG A 641 20.16 -12.23 -3.17
CA ARG A 641 21.13 -13.32 -3.31
C ARG A 641 20.47 -14.70 -3.18
N LYS A 642 19.55 -14.88 -2.23
CA LYS A 642 18.81 -16.13 -2.04
C LYS A 642 17.77 -16.36 -3.15
N VAL A 643 17.06 -15.34 -3.63
CA VAL A 643 16.12 -15.50 -4.77
C VAL A 643 16.89 -15.85 -6.06
N ARG A 644 18.06 -15.25 -6.29
CA ARG A 644 18.89 -15.48 -7.49
C ARG A 644 19.43 -16.92 -7.60
N THR A 645 19.49 -17.72 -6.53
CA THR A 645 19.84 -19.16 -6.66
C THR A 645 18.78 -19.98 -7.38
N PHE A 646 17.53 -19.49 -7.43
CA PHE A 646 16.41 -20.13 -8.14
C PHE A 646 16.14 -19.44 -9.50
N PHE A 647 16.40 -18.13 -9.59
CA PHE A 647 16.24 -17.32 -10.80
C PHE A 647 17.58 -16.69 -11.24
N PRO A 648 18.49 -17.48 -11.85
CA PRO A 648 19.85 -17.03 -12.15
C PRO A 648 19.93 -15.98 -13.26
N ALA A 649 18.90 -15.87 -14.10
CA ALA A 649 18.80 -14.90 -15.20
C ALA A 649 18.06 -13.60 -14.79
N MET A 650 17.78 -13.41 -13.50
CA MET A 650 16.97 -12.31 -12.97
C MET A 650 17.70 -10.96 -13.03
N GLU A 651 17.13 -10.05 -13.83
CA GLU A 651 17.52 -8.65 -14.05
C GLU A 651 16.66 -7.67 -13.22
N LYS A 652 15.46 -8.11 -12.80
CA LYS A 652 14.55 -7.35 -11.94
C LYS A 652 13.88 -8.24 -10.90
N LEU A 653 13.77 -7.73 -9.68
CA LEU A 653 13.03 -8.36 -8.59
C LEU A 653 12.09 -7.31 -7.98
N ASP A 654 10.81 -7.65 -7.83
CA ASP A 654 9.80 -6.80 -7.18
C ASP A 654 9.71 -5.39 -7.83
N GLY A 655 9.89 -5.35 -9.16
CA GLY A 655 9.93 -4.12 -9.97
C GLY A 655 11.26 -3.35 -9.91
N ILE A 656 12.16 -3.68 -8.98
CA ILE A 656 13.45 -3.01 -8.80
C ILE A 656 14.48 -3.59 -9.78
N PRO A 657 15.16 -2.76 -10.60
CA PRO A 657 16.25 -3.20 -11.46
C PRO A 657 17.51 -3.56 -10.65
N LEU A 658 18.09 -4.70 -11.00
CA LEU A 658 19.35 -5.19 -10.44
C LEU A 658 20.51 -4.81 -11.35
N LEU A 659 21.66 -4.52 -10.75
CA LEU A 659 22.93 -4.35 -11.45
C LEU A 659 23.44 -5.70 -11.99
N ASP A 660 24.37 -5.68 -12.93
CA ASP A 660 24.94 -6.91 -13.54
C ASP A 660 25.55 -7.86 -12.49
N ASN A 661 26.14 -7.31 -11.42
CA ASN A 661 26.68 -8.07 -10.29
C ASN A 661 25.60 -8.67 -9.36
N GLY A 662 24.33 -8.31 -9.53
CA GLY A 662 23.19 -8.79 -8.74
C GLY A 662 22.84 -7.98 -7.50
N ASN A 663 23.52 -6.86 -7.25
CA ASN A 663 23.11 -5.93 -6.21
C ASN A 663 22.01 -4.98 -6.74
N VAL A 664 21.20 -4.44 -5.83
CA VAL A 664 20.37 -3.28 -6.16
C VAL A 664 21.24 -2.06 -6.43
N ASN A 665 20.77 -1.18 -7.32
CA ASN A 665 21.31 0.16 -7.41
C ASN A 665 20.89 0.91 -6.14
N PHE A 666 21.81 1.08 -5.18
CA PHE A 666 21.55 1.85 -3.98
C PHE A 666 21.31 3.31 -4.39
N SER A 667 20.06 3.76 -4.33
CA SER A 667 19.74 5.19 -4.38
C SER A 667 20.60 5.89 -3.32
N GLN A 668 21.57 6.69 -3.76
CA GLN A 668 22.51 7.35 -2.85
C GLN A 668 21.81 8.32 -1.89
N ASN A 669 20.62 8.80 -2.26
CA ASN A 669 19.79 9.71 -1.48
C ASN A 669 18.34 9.17 -1.45
N PHE A 670 17.69 9.19 -0.29
CA PHE A 670 16.24 8.97 -0.15
C PHE A 670 15.53 10.28 0.22
N ILE A 671 14.61 10.76 -0.63
CA ILE A 671 13.81 11.95 -0.33
C ILE A 671 12.33 11.52 -0.30
N CYS A 672 11.65 11.68 0.84
CA CYS A 672 10.29 11.14 1.03
C CYS A 672 9.21 11.80 0.14
N THR A 673 9.40 13.06 -0.29
CA THR A 673 8.49 13.78 -1.21
C THR A 673 9.28 14.73 -2.12
N PRO A 674 8.87 14.96 -3.39
CA PRO A 674 9.57 15.87 -4.31
C PRO A 674 9.76 17.30 -3.74
N GLU A 675 8.80 17.78 -2.96
CA GLU A 675 8.81 19.10 -2.32
C GLU A 675 9.95 19.26 -1.31
N ALA A 676 10.36 18.17 -0.66
CA ALA A 676 11.44 18.18 0.33
C ALA A 676 12.83 18.39 -0.30
N TYR A 677 12.99 18.14 -1.61
CA TYR A 677 14.28 18.20 -2.30
C TYR A 677 14.95 19.57 -2.15
N LYS A 678 14.27 20.66 -2.54
CA LYS A 678 14.82 22.02 -2.50
C LYS A 678 15.17 22.48 -1.08
N PHE A 679 14.36 22.11 -0.09
CA PHE A 679 14.63 22.41 1.32
C PHE A 679 15.88 21.67 1.80
N THR A 680 15.96 20.37 1.53
CA THR A 680 17.05 19.50 1.95
C THR A 680 18.37 19.92 1.32
N GLU A 681 18.38 20.15 0.01
CA GLU A 681 19.55 20.64 -0.73
C GLU A 681 20.04 21.98 -0.18
N SER A 682 19.14 22.96 -0.03
CA SER A 682 19.47 24.28 0.51
C SER A 682 20.01 24.19 1.94
N PHE A 683 19.38 23.39 2.81
CA PHE A 683 19.80 23.22 4.20
C PHE A 683 21.19 22.57 4.28
N VAL A 684 21.42 21.46 3.55
CA VAL A 684 22.69 20.74 3.57
C VAL A 684 23.81 21.62 3.01
N LYS A 685 23.61 22.27 1.86
CA LYS A 685 24.58 23.22 1.29
C LYS A 685 24.91 24.33 2.28
N HIS A 686 23.90 25.03 2.80
CA HIS A 686 24.10 26.16 3.71
C HIS A 686 24.78 25.75 5.04
N TYR A 687 24.33 24.66 5.66
CA TYR A 687 24.86 24.21 6.94
C TYR A 687 26.34 23.85 6.85
N PHE A 688 26.72 23.00 5.89
CA PHE A 688 28.11 22.53 5.77
C PHE A 688 29.05 23.62 5.23
N SER A 689 28.57 24.54 4.35
CA SER A 689 29.36 25.71 3.96
C SER A 689 29.68 26.63 5.14
N ILE A 690 28.72 26.91 6.04
CA ILE A 690 29.02 27.67 7.27
C ILE A 690 29.97 26.86 8.17
N TYR A 691 29.77 25.55 8.29
CA TYR A 691 30.59 24.67 9.12
C TYR A 691 32.08 24.70 8.71
N ASP A 692 32.41 24.66 7.42
CA ASP A 692 33.83 24.70 6.98
C ASP A 692 34.41 26.12 6.89
N SER A 693 33.55 27.15 6.87
CA SER A 693 33.99 28.54 6.84
C SER A 693 34.61 29.05 8.15
N PHE A 694 35.26 30.22 8.08
CA PHE A 694 35.66 30.99 9.26
C PHE A 694 34.47 31.51 10.10
N GLN A 695 33.23 31.38 9.61
CA GLN A 695 32.00 31.81 10.28
C GLN A 695 31.29 30.67 11.03
N ARG A 696 31.96 29.56 11.34
CA ARG A 696 31.41 28.41 12.09
C ARG A 696 30.65 28.79 13.37
N SER A 697 31.00 29.90 14.03
CA SER A 697 30.28 30.43 15.21
C SER A 697 28.86 30.92 14.90
N SER A 698 28.57 31.34 13.66
CA SER A 698 27.25 31.75 13.17
C SER A 698 26.26 30.58 13.06
N LEU A 699 26.71 29.32 13.15
CA LEU A 699 25.82 28.16 13.23
C LEU A 699 24.82 28.27 14.38
N LYS A 700 25.13 29.01 15.45
CA LYS A 700 24.20 29.31 16.55
C LYS A 700 22.85 29.83 16.06
N ASP A 701 22.81 30.54 14.95
CA ASP A 701 21.60 31.17 14.40
C ASP A 701 20.69 30.14 13.70
N LEU A 702 21.20 28.94 13.38
CA LEU A 702 20.43 27.81 12.86
C LEU A 702 19.85 26.91 13.97
N TYR A 703 20.36 26.99 15.20
CA TYR A 703 19.89 26.19 16.33
C TYR A 703 18.82 26.93 17.14
N HIS A 704 17.83 26.19 17.63
CA HIS A 704 16.86 26.71 18.58
C HIS A 704 17.52 26.95 19.97
N PRO A 705 17.10 27.94 20.79
CA PRO A 705 17.64 28.15 22.13
C PRO A 705 17.49 26.96 23.10
N LYS A 706 16.59 26.01 22.80
CA LYS A 706 16.44 24.73 23.54
C LYS A 706 17.02 23.52 22.79
N ALA A 707 17.76 23.73 21.71
CA ALA A 707 18.30 22.64 20.91
C ALA A 707 19.26 21.73 21.69
N GLN A 708 19.35 20.48 21.28
CA GLN A 708 20.18 19.44 21.89
C GLN A 708 21.16 18.89 20.87
N PHE A 709 22.45 18.88 21.22
CA PHE A 709 23.51 18.25 20.45
C PHE A 709 24.14 17.11 21.25
N SER A 710 24.35 15.97 20.60
CA SER A 710 25.28 14.96 21.11
C SER A 710 25.99 14.27 19.98
N MET A 711 27.20 13.79 20.25
CA MET A 711 28.01 13.10 19.26
C MET A 711 28.50 11.74 19.74
N THR A 712 28.88 10.89 18.80
CA THR A 712 29.54 9.60 19.07
C THR A 712 30.70 9.40 18.10
N SER A 713 31.78 8.81 18.58
CA SER A 713 32.99 8.55 17.79
C SER A 713 33.41 7.09 17.86
N ASN A 714 33.70 6.48 16.71
CA ASN A 714 34.27 5.13 16.62
C ASN A 714 35.57 5.15 15.80
N PHE A 715 36.69 5.44 16.48
CA PHE A 715 38.02 5.48 15.87
C PHE A 715 38.88 4.31 16.38
N SER A 716 39.67 3.74 15.50
CA SER A 716 40.75 2.79 15.84
C SER A 716 41.78 3.49 16.72
N GLN A 717 42.17 2.86 17.84
CA GLN A 717 43.21 3.39 18.72
C GLN A 717 44.59 2.99 18.23
N SER A 718 45.49 3.97 18.08
CA SER A 718 46.92 3.72 17.91
C SER A 718 47.59 3.43 19.25
N LYS A 719 48.65 2.61 19.24
CA LYS A 719 49.51 2.38 20.43
C LYS A 719 50.55 3.50 20.62
N THR A 720 50.77 4.35 19.62
CA THR A 720 51.68 5.49 19.66
C THR A 720 50.90 6.78 19.77
N MET A 721 51.33 7.69 20.65
CA MET A 721 50.76 9.05 20.75
C MET A 721 51.38 9.95 19.69
N ASP A 722 50.87 9.83 18.47
CA ASP A 722 51.17 10.71 17.34
C ASP A 722 50.21 11.92 17.29
N SER A 723 50.52 12.88 16.41
CA SER A 723 49.76 14.13 16.25
C SER A 723 48.34 13.90 15.72
N HIS A 724 48.04 12.72 15.16
CA HIS A 724 46.72 12.34 14.67
C HIS A 724 45.88 11.76 15.82
N GLN A 725 46.43 10.87 16.66
CA GLN A 725 45.77 10.35 17.85
C GLN A 725 45.37 11.47 18.83
N VAL A 726 46.19 12.51 18.98
CA VAL A 726 45.86 13.69 19.80
C VAL A 726 44.62 14.44 19.27
N ARG A 727 44.46 14.60 17.95
CA ARG A 727 43.28 15.25 17.36
C ARG A 727 42.03 14.38 17.47
N LEU A 728 42.14 13.07 17.22
CA LEU A 728 41.05 12.11 17.45
C LEU A 728 40.55 12.14 18.91
N ASN A 729 41.45 12.32 19.89
CA ASN A 729 41.09 12.40 21.30
C ASN A 729 40.20 13.61 21.63
N ALA A 730 40.28 14.72 20.87
CA ALA A 730 39.43 15.90 21.08
C ALA A 730 37.94 15.58 20.87
N TYR A 731 37.62 14.80 19.85
CA TYR A 731 36.26 14.29 19.61
C TYR A 731 35.88 13.19 20.60
N GLN A 732 36.79 12.25 20.91
CA GLN A 732 36.51 11.18 21.88
C GLN A 732 36.14 11.74 23.25
N GLY A 733 36.76 12.84 23.68
CA GLY A 733 36.41 13.56 24.92
C GLY A 733 35.00 14.17 24.95
N LYS A 734 34.30 14.22 23.82
CA LYS A 734 32.90 14.66 23.68
C LYS A 734 31.94 13.52 23.30
N SER A 735 32.43 12.30 23.14
CA SER A 735 31.67 11.15 22.66
C SER A 735 30.70 10.59 23.73
N ARG A 736 29.42 10.53 23.39
CA ARG A 736 28.30 10.09 24.25
C ARG A 736 27.77 8.72 23.82
N ASN A 737 28.57 7.67 23.96
CA ASN A 737 28.14 6.30 23.69
C ASN A 737 27.55 5.64 24.95
N LEU A 738 26.22 5.62 25.07
CA LEU A 738 25.51 5.07 26.23
C LEU A 738 25.75 3.57 26.48
N LEU A 739 26.16 2.80 25.45
CA LEU A 739 26.52 1.38 25.61
C LEU A 739 27.93 1.18 26.23
N ARG A 740 28.76 2.24 26.24
CA ARG A 740 30.14 2.23 26.77
C ARG A 740 30.34 3.10 28.01
N LEU A 741 29.39 3.99 28.31
CA LEU A 741 29.45 4.90 29.45
C LEU A 741 28.91 4.23 30.72
N ALA A 742 29.80 3.80 31.61
CA ALA A 742 29.44 3.28 32.93
C ALA A 742 29.06 4.37 33.95
N ASN A 743 29.36 5.65 33.67
CA ASN A 743 29.10 6.78 34.57
C ASN A 743 27.95 7.65 34.04
N ILE A 744 26.89 7.79 34.86
CA ILE A 744 25.65 8.49 34.51
C ILE A 744 25.86 10.00 34.42
N ASP A 745 26.66 10.60 35.32
CA ASP A 745 26.93 12.05 35.30
C ASP A 745 27.58 12.48 33.99
N ARG A 746 28.52 11.69 33.47
CA ARG A 746 29.11 11.89 32.14
C ARG A 746 28.10 11.70 31.01
N ALA A 747 27.14 10.79 31.14
CA ALA A 747 26.09 10.59 30.14
C ALA A 747 25.08 11.76 30.11
N ILE A 748 24.92 12.47 31.22
CA ILE A 748 24.14 13.72 31.33
C ILE A 748 24.98 14.91 30.83
N SER A 749 26.20 15.08 31.33
CA SER A 749 27.06 16.24 31.04
C SER A 749 27.63 16.29 29.62
N SER A 750 27.55 15.20 28.86
CA SER A 750 27.94 15.12 27.44
C SER A 750 26.80 15.48 26.48
N LEU A 751 25.57 15.69 26.97
CA LEU A 751 24.49 16.28 26.18
C LEU A 751 24.63 17.81 26.23
N VAL A 752 24.83 18.43 25.08
CA VAL A 752 25.01 19.89 24.97
C VAL A 752 23.66 20.52 24.64
N VAL A 753 23.19 21.43 25.48
CA VAL A 753 21.88 22.09 25.31
C VAL A 753 22.05 23.60 25.13
N GLY A 754 21.37 24.16 24.11
CA GLY A 754 21.31 25.58 23.79
C GLY A 754 22.27 26.02 22.70
N SER A 755 21.77 26.83 21.76
CA SER A 755 22.44 27.22 20.51
C SER A 755 23.87 27.74 20.67
N GLU A 756 24.13 28.63 21.64
CA GLU A 756 25.48 29.15 21.91
C GLU A 756 26.45 28.07 22.41
N ARG A 757 25.99 27.17 23.30
CA ARG A 757 26.81 26.08 23.82
C ARG A 757 27.13 25.06 22.74
N ILE A 758 26.17 24.78 21.86
CA ILE A 758 26.36 23.93 20.69
C ILE A 758 27.41 24.56 19.77
N ALA A 759 27.25 25.83 19.38
CA ALA A 759 28.21 26.53 18.52
C ALA A 759 29.62 26.56 19.12
N ASN A 760 29.76 26.81 20.43
CA ASN A 760 31.06 26.75 21.12
C ASN A 760 31.72 25.36 21.05
N VAL A 761 30.94 24.28 21.12
CA VAL A 761 31.46 22.91 20.96
C VAL A 761 31.87 22.65 19.50
N LEU A 762 31.07 23.05 18.52
CA LEU A 762 31.42 22.89 17.10
C LEU A 762 32.66 23.72 16.71
N VAL A 763 32.82 24.93 17.26
CA VAL A 763 34.01 25.77 17.10
C VAL A 763 35.24 25.18 17.80
N SER A 764 35.07 24.38 18.85
CA SER A 764 36.19 23.70 19.52
C SER A 764 36.77 22.52 18.72
N PHE A 765 36.08 22.06 17.67
CA PHE A 765 36.60 21.02 16.78
C PHE A 765 37.58 21.57 15.74
N PRO A 766 38.56 20.77 15.31
CA PRO A 766 39.45 21.07 14.18
C PRO A 766 38.75 21.63 12.93
N LYS A 767 39.50 22.37 12.12
CA LYS A 767 39.01 22.84 10.82
C LYS A 767 38.80 21.66 9.88
N THR A 768 37.78 21.75 9.05
CA THR A 768 37.32 20.67 8.16
C THR A 768 37.04 21.19 6.76
N GLU A 769 37.06 20.28 5.81
CA GLU A 769 36.59 20.46 4.43
C GLU A 769 35.76 19.23 4.07
N HIS A 770 34.45 19.39 3.85
CA HIS A 770 33.55 18.29 3.51
C HIS A 770 33.55 18.00 2.01
N ASP A 771 33.64 16.73 1.63
CA ASP A 771 33.44 16.31 0.24
C ASP A 771 31.94 16.21 -0.05
N PHE A 772 31.35 17.26 -0.63
CA PHE A 772 29.94 17.26 -1.02
C PHE A 772 29.59 16.19 -2.07
N TYR A 773 30.54 15.73 -2.89
CA TYR A 773 30.31 14.62 -3.83
C TYR A 773 30.26 13.26 -3.13
N SER A 774 30.80 13.16 -1.91
CA SER A 774 30.67 11.96 -1.06
C SER A 774 29.33 11.86 -0.32
N PHE A 775 28.50 12.92 -0.36
CA PHE A 775 27.30 13.00 0.46
C PHE A 775 26.21 12.04 -0.02
N ARG A 776 25.58 11.38 0.96
CA ARG A 776 24.39 10.55 0.80
C ARG A 776 23.36 11.03 1.81
N VAL A 777 22.24 11.54 1.31
CA VAL A 777 21.29 12.36 2.07
C VAL A 777 19.92 11.70 2.07
N ASP A 778 19.46 11.35 3.27
CA ASP A 778 18.14 10.78 3.51
C ASP A 778 17.26 11.79 4.25
N THR A 779 16.10 12.11 3.67
CA THR A 779 15.04 12.93 4.29
C THR A 779 13.80 12.07 4.49
N PRO A 780 13.77 11.21 5.53
CA PRO A 780 12.67 10.27 5.75
C PRO A 780 11.38 10.93 6.28
N ILE A 781 11.46 12.15 6.82
CA ILE A 781 10.31 12.89 7.34
C ILE A 781 10.38 14.32 6.83
N PHE A 782 9.36 14.75 6.10
CA PHE A 782 9.12 16.13 5.72
C PHE A 782 7.62 16.44 5.92
N ARG A 783 7.30 17.16 7.00
CA ARG A 783 5.92 17.52 7.39
C ARG A 783 5.87 18.97 7.87
N PRO A 784 4.69 19.61 7.95
CA PRO A 784 4.59 20.99 8.42
C PRO A 784 5.12 21.21 9.85
N GLU A 785 5.15 20.17 10.69
CA GLU A 785 5.58 20.22 12.09
C GLU A 785 7.07 19.90 12.29
N CYS A 786 7.69 19.14 11.37
CA CYS A 786 9.10 18.76 11.47
C CYS A 786 9.70 18.23 10.17
N VAL A 787 11.02 18.34 10.07
CA VAL A 787 11.84 17.71 9.04
C VAL A 787 12.95 16.90 9.72
N VAL A 788 13.22 15.70 9.23
CA VAL A 788 14.39 14.89 9.61
C VAL A 788 15.28 14.72 8.39
N ILE A 789 16.55 15.09 8.53
CA ILE A 789 17.58 14.93 7.49
C ILE A 789 18.76 14.17 8.10
N THR A 790 19.15 13.05 7.48
CA THR A 790 20.38 12.33 7.79
C THR A 790 21.35 12.48 6.62
N VAL A 791 22.57 12.95 6.91
CA VAL A 791 23.66 13.09 5.93
C VAL A 791 24.78 12.13 6.30
N HIS A 792 25.11 11.22 5.40
CA HIS A 792 26.34 10.44 5.45
C HIS A 792 27.35 11.06 4.48
N GLY A 793 28.64 11.01 4.82
CA GLY A 793 29.67 11.50 3.91
C GLY A 793 31.06 11.36 4.49
N ALA A 794 32.01 12.07 3.88
CA ALA A 794 33.38 12.21 4.34
C ALA A 794 33.79 13.68 4.42
N PHE A 795 34.75 13.95 5.29
CA PHE A 795 35.43 15.25 5.35
C PHE A 795 36.92 15.04 5.64
N LYS A 796 37.73 15.99 5.20
CA LYS A 796 39.15 16.12 5.51
C LYS A 796 39.28 17.00 6.73
N GLU A 797 39.97 16.52 7.75
CA GLU A 797 40.44 17.33 8.86
C GLU A 797 41.75 18.01 8.46
N MET A 798 41.79 19.33 8.56
CA MET A 798 42.96 20.13 8.21
C MET A 798 44.02 20.06 9.31
N ALA A 799 45.28 19.91 8.90
CA ALA A 799 46.42 19.90 9.78
C ALA A 799 46.58 21.21 10.59
N ASN A 800 46.83 21.07 11.90
CA ASN A 800 47.08 22.21 12.80
C ASN A 800 48.54 22.71 12.75
N SER A 801 49.42 22.05 11.98
CA SER A 801 50.84 22.35 11.85
C SER A 801 51.39 21.80 10.53
N LEU A 802 52.42 22.46 9.98
CA LEU A 802 53.15 22.03 8.77
C LEU A 802 53.90 20.68 8.94
N LEU A 803 53.95 20.15 10.17
CA LEU A 803 54.58 18.86 10.51
C LEU A 803 53.55 17.72 10.73
N SER A 804 52.31 17.92 10.29
CA SER A 804 51.25 16.92 10.43
C SER A 804 50.43 16.83 9.15
N ASP A 805 50.02 15.62 8.78
CA ASP A 805 49.17 15.40 7.61
C ASP A 805 47.69 15.66 7.93
N ASP A 806 46.97 16.09 6.89
CA ASP A 806 45.50 16.05 6.84
C ASP A 806 45.02 14.59 6.93
N PHE A 807 43.81 14.36 7.46
CA PHE A 807 43.23 13.01 7.53
C PHE A 807 41.73 13.00 7.20
N VAL A 808 41.27 11.97 6.49
CA VAL A 808 39.88 11.86 6.03
C VAL A 808 39.07 10.96 6.96
N LEU A 809 38.00 11.52 7.52
CA LEU A 809 37.05 10.83 8.40
C LEU A 809 35.69 10.65 7.71
N GLY A 810 35.00 9.58 8.09
CA GLY A 810 33.62 9.32 7.68
C GLY A 810 32.66 9.83 8.76
N PHE A 811 31.49 10.28 8.34
CA PHE A 811 30.46 10.73 9.28
C PHE A 811 29.05 10.33 8.87
N THR A 812 28.17 10.35 9.86
CA THR A 812 26.72 10.31 9.73
C THR A 812 26.15 11.36 10.66
N ARG A 813 25.34 12.31 10.17
CA ARG A 813 24.76 13.39 10.97
C ARG A 813 23.26 13.49 10.75
N THR A 814 22.47 13.38 11.81
CA THR A 814 21.01 13.45 11.75
C THR A 814 20.50 14.69 12.45
N PHE A 815 19.75 15.51 11.72
CA PHE A 815 19.10 16.73 12.18
C PHE A 815 17.60 16.50 12.35
N TYR A 816 17.05 16.93 13.48
CA TYR A 816 15.62 17.13 13.69
C TYR A 816 15.36 18.63 13.70
N ILE A 817 14.53 19.10 12.76
CA ILE A 817 14.30 20.51 12.45
C ILE A 817 12.82 20.80 12.62
N GLN A 818 12.45 21.93 13.23
CA GLN A 818 11.06 22.34 13.45
C GLN A 818 10.80 23.79 13.02
N PRO A 819 9.58 24.14 12.60
CA PRO A 819 9.18 25.53 12.42
C PRO A 819 9.14 26.25 13.78
N CYS A 820 9.69 27.47 13.83
CA CYS A 820 9.79 28.27 15.05
C CYS A 820 8.96 29.55 14.99
N ALA A 821 8.77 30.11 13.78
CA ALA A 821 7.98 31.31 13.56
C ALA A 821 7.34 31.29 12.17
N LYS A 822 6.24 32.04 12.01
CA LYS A 822 5.53 32.26 10.73
C LYS A 822 5.33 33.75 10.52
N GLY A 823 5.44 34.23 9.27
CA GLY A 823 5.21 35.62 8.90
C GLY A 823 6.34 36.59 9.31
N LEU A 824 7.58 36.11 9.44
CA LEU A 824 8.75 36.97 9.66
C LEU A 824 9.27 37.54 8.32
N GLY A 825 9.48 38.85 8.27
CA GLY A 825 9.98 39.56 7.08
C GLY A 825 8.85 40.10 6.18
N ILE A 826 9.19 40.44 4.93
CA ILE A 826 8.27 41.11 3.98
C ILE A 826 7.24 40.13 3.36
N PHE A 827 7.33 38.84 3.66
CA PHE A 827 6.51 37.80 3.06
C PHE A 827 5.61 37.16 4.11
N GLU A 828 4.31 37.45 4.04
CA GLU A 828 3.27 37.00 4.98
C GLU A 828 3.14 35.47 5.14
N LYS A 829 3.88 34.69 4.34
CA LYS A 829 3.87 33.22 4.31
C LYS A 829 5.21 32.56 4.69
N ALA A 830 6.25 33.33 5.00
CA ALA A 830 7.55 32.78 5.37
C ALA A 830 7.48 31.98 6.68
N ILE A 831 8.15 30.82 6.72
CA ILE A 831 8.26 29.98 7.92
C ILE A 831 9.75 29.85 8.26
N GLU A 832 10.12 30.24 9.48
CA GLU A 832 11.48 30.07 9.97
C GLU A 832 11.64 28.67 10.58
N PHE A 833 12.68 27.95 10.17
CA PHE A 833 13.03 26.63 10.70
C PHE A 833 14.31 26.71 11.55
N LYS A 834 14.37 25.94 12.65
CA LYS A 834 15.59 25.76 13.46
C LYS A 834 15.83 24.29 13.77
N ILE A 835 17.10 23.94 13.94
CA ILE A 835 17.53 22.63 14.42
C ILE A 835 17.19 22.52 15.92
N TYR A 836 16.48 21.46 16.29
CA TYR A 836 16.14 21.10 17.67
C TYR A 836 16.98 19.94 18.20
N ASN A 837 17.25 18.91 17.39
CA ASN A 837 18.21 17.88 17.76
C ASN A 837 19.25 17.70 16.65
N ASP A 838 20.51 17.54 17.05
CA ASP A 838 21.63 17.21 16.16
C ASP A 838 22.42 16.05 16.75
N LEU A 839 22.46 14.95 15.99
CA LEU A 839 23.14 13.70 16.34
C LEU A 839 24.29 13.47 15.37
N PHE A 840 25.52 13.59 15.85
CA PHE A 840 26.71 13.50 15.00
C PHE A 840 27.55 12.26 15.30
N HIS A 841 27.61 11.32 14.35
CA HIS A 841 28.45 10.13 14.44
C HIS A 841 29.68 10.25 13.53
N MET A 842 30.86 9.90 14.04
CA MET A 842 32.14 9.97 13.34
C MET A 842 32.88 8.64 13.41
N TYR A 843 33.54 8.23 12.33
CA TYR A 843 34.25 6.96 12.24
C TYR A 843 35.43 6.99 11.25
N ASN A 844 36.32 6.01 11.38
CA ASN A 844 37.41 5.80 10.43
C ASN A 844 36.89 5.22 9.11
N LEU A 845 37.26 5.82 7.97
CA LEU A 845 36.97 5.24 6.66
C LEU A 845 37.82 3.99 6.38
N THR A 846 37.22 3.03 5.67
CA THR A 846 37.94 1.90 5.06
C THR A 846 38.96 2.39 4.03
N THR A 847 39.91 1.54 3.65
CA THR A 847 40.93 1.88 2.63
C THR A 847 40.27 2.28 1.30
N TYR A 848 39.31 1.48 0.82
CA TYR A 848 38.49 1.79 -0.35
C TYR A 848 37.69 3.09 -0.20
N GLY A 849 37.20 3.40 1.01
CA GLY A 849 36.57 4.69 1.28
C GLY A 849 37.54 5.85 1.06
N ARG A 850 38.70 5.83 1.74
CA ARG A 850 39.74 6.88 1.63
C ARG A 850 40.24 7.09 0.21
N GLU A 851 40.36 6.02 -0.58
CA GLU A 851 40.79 6.11 -1.97
C GLU A 851 39.79 6.81 -2.89
N ASN A 852 38.51 7.00 -2.51
CA ASN A 852 37.46 7.51 -3.41
C ASN A 852 36.86 8.87 -3.03
N VAL A 853 37.27 9.47 -1.91
CA VAL A 853 36.87 10.84 -1.50
C VAL A 853 37.81 11.86 -2.17
N PHE A 854 37.32 13.06 -2.48
CA PHE A 854 38.08 14.16 -3.10
C PHE A 854 38.67 13.83 -4.49
N LYS A 855 38.06 12.90 -5.24
CA LYS A 855 38.48 12.57 -6.61
C LYS A 855 37.93 13.49 -7.71
N HIS A 856 36.96 14.36 -7.39
CA HIS A 856 36.19 15.14 -8.37
C HIS A 856 36.62 16.62 -8.47
N HIS A 857 37.81 16.99 -7.96
CA HIS A 857 38.29 18.38 -7.95
C HIS A 857 38.80 18.91 -9.31
N ASP A 858 38.94 18.07 -10.34
CA ASP A 858 39.50 18.47 -11.64
C ASP A 858 38.44 18.95 -12.67
N GLU A 859 37.15 19.00 -12.31
CA GLU A 859 36.14 19.71 -13.12
C GLU A 859 36.20 21.22 -12.84
N PRO A 860 36.13 22.09 -13.87
CA PRO A 860 36.41 23.51 -13.71
C PRO A 860 35.40 24.21 -12.78
N GLU A 861 35.93 24.93 -11.78
CA GLU A 861 35.12 25.74 -10.85
C GLU A 861 34.18 26.69 -11.61
N VAL A 862 32.87 26.39 -11.57
CA VAL A 862 31.84 27.32 -12.05
C VAL A 862 31.58 28.38 -10.98
N ALA A 863 32.45 29.39 -11.01
CA ALA A 863 32.33 30.69 -10.36
C ALA A 863 32.42 30.77 -8.82
N ASP A 864 32.92 31.92 -8.38
CA ASP A 864 33.03 32.39 -6.99
C ASP A 864 31.74 32.11 -6.18
N PRO A 865 31.83 31.50 -4.98
CA PRO A 865 30.66 31.14 -4.16
C PRO A 865 29.81 32.32 -3.69
N PHE A 866 30.23 33.57 -3.92
CA PHE A 866 29.41 34.77 -3.71
C PHE A 866 28.58 35.22 -4.92
N VAL A 867 28.68 34.53 -6.06
CA VAL A 867 27.97 34.89 -7.30
C VAL A 867 26.77 33.94 -7.52
N PRO A 868 25.52 34.42 -7.35
CA PRO A 868 24.34 33.55 -7.49
C PRO A 868 24.18 33.02 -8.92
N HIS A 869 23.60 31.82 -9.04
CA HIS A 869 23.27 31.19 -10.32
C HIS A 869 22.08 31.91 -10.99
N SER A 870 21.78 31.68 -12.27
CA SER A 870 20.81 32.51 -13.02
C SER A 870 19.41 32.55 -12.41
N GLU A 871 18.90 31.46 -11.84
CA GLU A 871 17.62 31.44 -11.12
C GLU A 871 17.69 32.17 -9.76
N GLU A 872 18.79 32.05 -9.02
CA GLU A 872 18.98 32.75 -7.74
C GLU A 872 19.09 34.26 -7.96
N ARG A 873 19.74 34.69 -9.05
CA ARG A 873 19.75 36.09 -9.50
C ARG A 873 18.34 36.59 -9.78
N GLU A 874 17.53 35.81 -10.50
CA GLU A 874 16.16 36.18 -10.82
C GLU A 874 15.29 36.34 -9.57
N ASN A 875 15.38 35.39 -8.64
CA ASN A 875 14.73 35.48 -7.33
C ASN A 875 15.21 36.70 -6.53
N THR A 876 16.51 36.99 -6.56
CA THR A 876 17.08 38.17 -5.88
C THR A 876 16.59 39.48 -6.49
N ILE A 877 16.46 39.56 -7.81
CA ILE A 877 15.84 40.70 -8.51
C ILE A 877 14.39 40.87 -8.05
N ILE A 878 13.59 39.80 -8.04
CA ILE A 878 12.18 39.86 -7.63
C ILE A 878 12.03 40.36 -6.19
N VAL A 879 12.83 39.83 -5.25
CA VAL A 879 12.84 40.26 -3.84
C VAL A 879 13.26 41.73 -3.71
N PHE A 880 14.28 42.16 -4.47
CA PHE A 880 14.76 43.55 -4.43
C PHE A 880 13.79 44.54 -5.08
N GLN A 881 13.10 44.14 -6.16
CA GLN A 881 12.00 44.91 -6.77
C GLN A 881 10.85 45.12 -5.78
N GLU A 882 10.43 44.08 -5.06
CA GLU A 882 9.35 44.17 -4.08
C GLU A 882 9.72 45.08 -2.89
N LEU A 883 10.97 45.00 -2.44
CA LEU A 883 11.53 45.82 -1.35
C LEU A 883 11.67 47.31 -1.70
N THR A 884 12.13 47.63 -2.90
CA THR A 884 12.52 49.00 -3.29
C THR A 884 11.51 49.71 -4.19
N ARG A 885 10.55 48.97 -4.75
CA ARG A 885 9.63 49.40 -5.83
C ARG A 885 10.33 49.91 -7.08
N LEU A 886 11.64 49.67 -7.22
CA LEU A 886 12.38 49.97 -8.44
C LEU A 886 11.95 49.04 -9.57
N ASN A 887 11.96 49.57 -10.79
CA ASN A 887 11.85 48.74 -11.97
C ASN A 887 13.09 47.84 -12.11
N ARG A 888 12.93 46.76 -12.88
CA ARG A 888 13.95 45.72 -13.08
C ARG A 888 15.33 46.27 -13.46
N LYS A 889 15.39 47.33 -14.28
CA LYS A 889 16.65 47.91 -14.78
C LYS A 889 17.45 48.59 -13.66
N TRP A 890 16.78 49.25 -12.71
CA TRP A 890 17.43 49.83 -11.54
C TRP A 890 17.79 48.77 -10.49
N CYS A 891 16.96 47.74 -10.33
CA CYS A 891 17.29 46.59 -9.48
C CYS A 891 18.55 45.86 -9.92
N MET A 892 18.67 45.54 -11.22
CA MET A 892 19.89 44.91 -11.75
C MET A 892 21.13 45.76 -11.51
N ARG A 893 21.07 47.09 -11.72
CA ARG A 893 22.20 47.98 -11.44
C ARG A 893 22.65 47.96 -9.98
N CYS A 894 21.72 48.11 -9.04
CA CYS A 894 22.06 48.10 -7.61
C CYS A 894 22.59 46.74 -7.15
N LEU A 895 22.05 45.64 -7.71
CA LEU A 895 22.52 44.29 -7.42
C LEU A 895 23.88 43.98 -8.07
N GLU A 896 24.13 44.44 -9.29
CA GLU A 896 25.43 44.30 -9.96
C GLU A 896 26.52 45.09 -9.24
N GLU A 897 26.26 46.36 -8.88
CA GLU A 897 27.19 47.20 -8.10
C GLU A 897 27.43 46.67 -6.67
N SER A 898 26.51 45.88 -6.12
CA SER A 898 26.64 45.27 -4.80
C SER A 898 27.26 43.86 -4.79
N SER A 899 27.75 43.35 -5.93
CA SER A 899 28.12 41.94 -6.10
C SER A 899 27.01 40.97 -5.63
N TRP A 900 25.77 41.28 -5.99
CA TRP A 900 24.53 40.56 -5.65
C TRP A 900 24.21 40.45 -4.13
N ASN A 901 24.95 41.14 -3.27
CA ASN A 901 24.65 41.22 -1.85
C ASN A 901 23.44 42.15 -1.58
N LEU A 902 22.27 41.55 -1.35
CA LEU A 902 21.00 42.25 -1.13
C LEU A 902 21.08 43.36 -0.06
N LYS A 903 21.84 43.17 1.02
CA LYS A 903 21.98 44.18 2.09
C LYS A 903 22.82 45.38 1.65
N VAL A 904 23.87 45.15 0.87
CA VAL A 904 24.67 46.22 0.26
C VAL A 904 23.87 46.94 -0.83
N ALA A 905 23.12 46.20 -1.66
CA ALA A 905 22.21 46.77 -2.66
C ALA A 905 21.15 47.70 -2.03
N LEU A 906 20.56 47.31 -0.89
CA LEU A 906 19.59 48.14 -0.16
C LEU A 906 20.23 49.44 0.36
N ASN A 907 21.46 49.38 0.86
CA ASN A 907 22.18 50.58 1.30
C ASN A 907 22.53 51.51 0.11
N ILE A 908 22.90 50.95 -1.05
CA ILE A 908 23.12 51.71 -2.29
C ILE A 908 21.82 52.37 -2.74
N PHE A 909 20.70 51.64 -2.75
CA PHE A 909 19.38 52.17 -3.07
C PHE A 909 18.98 53.32 -2.14
N LEU A 910 19.05 53.12 -0.81
CA LEU A 910 18.69 54.15 0.17
C LEU A 910 19.49 55.43 -0.06
N LYS A 911 20.80 55.32 -0.26
CA LYS A 911 21.66 56.49 -0.56
C LYS A 911 21.28 57.18 -1.88
N LEU A 912 21.01 56.42 -2.95
CA LEU A 912 20.60 56.99 -4.24
C LEU A 912 19.19 57.62 -4.18
N TYR A 913 18.32 57.13 -3.30
CA TYR A 913 16.99 57.66 -3.04
C TYR A 913 17.04 58.95 -2.22
N GLU A 914 17.83 58.98 -1.14
CA GLU A 914 18.07 60.18 -0.31
C GLU A 914 18.78 61.30 -1.09
N GLU A 915 19.66 60.97 -2.03
CA GLU A 915 20.33 61.93 -2.94
C GLU A 915 19.43 62.40 -4.11
N ASP A 916 18.18 61.92 -4.22
CA ASP A 916 17.24 62.19 -5.32
C ASP A 916 17.80 61.85 -6.73
N ARG A 917 18.60 60.79 -6.81
CA ARG A 917 19.32 60.37 -8.03
C ARG A 917 18.62 59.27 -8.83
N ILE A 918 17.46 58.82 -8.35
CA ILE A 918 16.61 57.85 -9.04
C ILE A 918 15.40 58.61 -9.63
N PRO A 919 15.32 58.77 -10.96
CA PRO A 919 14.19 59.46 -11.59
C PRO A 919 12.88 58.70 -11.37
N GLU A 920 11.73 59.39 -11.42
CA GLU A 920 10.40 58.78 -11.18
C GLU A 920 10.13 57.54 -12.06
N ASN A 921 10.57 57.57 -13.33
CA ASN A 921 10.45 56.42 -14.25
C ASN A 921 11.35 55.23 -13.89
N GLY A 922 12.18 55.37 -12.86
CA GLY A 922 12.97 54.31 -12.23
C GLY A 922 12.15 53.39 -11.32
N PHE A 923 10.95 53.79 -10.93
CA PHE A 923 10.04 53.02 -10.09
C PHE A 923 8.95 52.31 -10.93
N ASP A 924 8.46 51.17 -10.45
CA ASP A 924 7.42 50.39 -11.12
C ASP A 924 6.02 50.88 -10.71
N THR A 925 5.32 51.52 -11.64
CA THR A 925 4.02 52.16 -11.41
C THR A 925 2.84 51.17 -11.39
N THR A 926 3.07 49.88 -11.67
CA THR A 926 1.99 48.89 -11.85
C THR A 926 1.40 48.33 -10.54
N LEU A 927 2.09 48.49 -9.41
CA LEU A 927 1.68 47.95 -8.10
C LEU A 927 0.75 48.89 -7.29
N GLY A 928 0.42 50.07 -7.83
CA GLY A 928 -0.28 51.15 -7.13
C GLY A 928 -1.81 51.09 -7.01
N GLN A 929 -2.45 49.91 -7.04
CA GLN A 929 -3.93 49.79 -6.93
C GLN A 929 -4.44 48.63 -6.05
N LYS A 930 -3.94 48.51 -4.82
CA LYS A 930 -4.73 47.97 -3.69
C LYS A 930 -4.44 48.78 -2.43
N ARG A 931 -5.44 49.56 -1.99
CA ARG A 931 -5.54 50.15 -0.65
C ARG A 931 -6.58 49.34 0.13
#